data_AF-A0A674N6B7-F1
#
_entry.id   AF-A0A674N6B7-F1
#
_cell.length_a   1.000
_cell.length_b   1.000
_cell.length_c   1.000
_cell.angle_alpha   90.00
_cell.angle_beta   90.00
_cell.angle_gamma   90.00
#
_symmetry.space_group_name_H-M   'P 1'
#
loop_
_entity.id
_entity.type
_entity.pdbx_description
1 polymer ?
#
loop_
_entity_poly.entity_id
_entity_poly.type
_entity_poly.pdbx_seq_one_letter_code
_entity_poly.pdbx_strand_id
1 'polypeptide(L)'
;MYKIKLSKDAKPYALSLPRRVPIPLLGKVKEELQRMVTLGVIAPIDEPTEWCAGIVVVLKPNGTIRICVDLTHLNDYVCRERLILPAVDETLAKLSGATLFSKLDATAGFWQVPLHPESVPLTTFITPFGRYCFHRLPFGISSAPEHFQKRLSQMLTGLEGTVCHADDILVFGTSREQHDHRLSKVLERLQQEGLTLNKDKCEFAVDRVKFLGHIVSAQGLEPDPSKIKAITDMPTPTDIAGVRRYLGMVNYVGKFSPRIAELSQPIRELLKADSDWAWGSMQQRAFEELRRELSSPTILAQYSPNRATKVAADASSFGLGGVLSQKQLSGEWRPVAFISRSMTEAECRYAQIEKEALALTWACERFQSYLIGMDFLIQTDHKPLISLLGSRALDDLPPRILRFRLRLLRFTYKIEHVPGKNLITADALSRAPIRAPLLPEEKQLEKDVGAYVNQVVEHLPASEGRLAQIRTAQDTDSVCNRLKNLVQNGWPDQRKALTPELQLYWQYRQDLLLADGLLMKGDRLVIPVSMQVEMLNKVHEGHQGITKCIARAQQSIWWPGLSKQIKQKVGNCAICAKEAHNFPEPLMTTQLPDRPWQRVGADLFQWNSAMYLVVVDYFSRYIEVANLTSTTSAFVMEKLKAIFSRHGVAKVLVTDGGPQFVSAEFADFARVRLPTCD
;
A
#
# COMPACT_ATOMS: atom_id res chain seq x y z
N MET A 1 -22.96 24.64 -31.26
CA MET A 1 -22.87 26.00 -30.68
C MET A 1 -22.79 25.90 -29.18
N TYR A 2 -22.06 26.79 -28.51
CA TYR A 2 -21.86 26.78 -27.07
C TYR A 2 -22.80 27.75 -26.35
N LYS A 3 -23.50 27.29 -25.31
CA LYS A 3 -24.41 28.11 -24.48
C LYS A 3 -23.77 28.35 -23.12
N ILE A 4 -23.53 29.62 -22.78
CA ILE A 4 -23.08 30.04 -21.45
C ILE A 4 -24.28 29.91 -20.50
N LYS A 5 -24.16 29.03 -19.51
CA LYS A 5 -25.21 28.83 -18.48
C LYS A 5 -24.87 29.68 -17.27
N LEU A 6 -25.78 30.56 -16.87
CA LEU A 6 -25.67 31.35 -15.66
C LEU A 6 -26.47 30.71 -14.50
N SER A 7 -26.06 30.99 -13.27
CA SER A 7 -26.84 30.63 -12.08
C SER A 7 -28.16 31.43 -12.04
N LYS A 8 -29.16 30.92 -11.32
CA LYS A 8 -30.47 31.59 -11.22
C LYS A 8 -30.40 32.95 -10.52
N ASP A 9 -29.36 33.15 -9.69
CA ASP A 9 -29.14 34.37 -8.91
C ASP A 9 -28.21 35.37 -9.62
N ALA A 10 -28.01 35.22 -10.94
CA ALA A 10 -27.12 36.06 -11.71
C ALA A 10 -27.57 37.52 -11.70
N LYS A 11 -26.68 38.41 -11.23
CA LYS A 11 -26.90 39.86 -11.24
C LYS A 11 -26.12 40.49 -12.37
N PRO A 12 -26.78 41.16 -13.33
CA PRO A 12 -26.09 41.80 -14.43
C PRO A 12 -25.08 42.86 -14.00
N TYR A 13 -23.97 42.95 -14.73
CA TYR A 13 -22.92 43.93 -14.51
C TYR A 13 -22.63 44.66 -15.83
N ALA A 14 -22.81 45.98 -15.83
CA ALA A 14 -22.57 46.82 -17.00
C ALA A 14 -21.73 48.05 -16.65
N LEU A 15 -20.60 48.21 -17.34
CA LEU A 15 -19.82 49.45 -17.32
C LEU A 15 -20.47 50.52 -18.20
N SER A 16 -20.64 51.72 -17.64
CA SER A 16 -21.16 52.87 -18.39
C SER A 16 -20.09 53.61 -19.19
N LEU A 17 -18.81 53.43 -18.86
CA LEU A 17 -17.69 54.11 -19.52
C LEU A 17 -16.58 53.11 -19.90
N PRO A 18 -15.98 53.25 -21.10
CA PRO A 18 -14.85 52.42 -21.48
C PRO A 18 -13.63 52.73 -20.62
N ARG A 19 -12.81 51.70 -20.37
CA ARG A 19 -11.49 51.89 -19.75
C ARG A 19 -10.63 52.77 -20.65
N ARG A 20 -9.87 53.70 -20.06
CA ARG A 20 -8.97 54.59 -20.81
C ARG A 20 -7.89 53.77 -21.51
N VAL A 21 -7.80 53.92 -22.82
CA VAL A 21 -6.72 53.36 -23.63
C VAL A 21 -5.64 54.44 -23.82
N PRO A 22 -4.35 54.14 -23.59
CA PRO A 22 -3.26 55.08 -23.87
C PRO A 22 -3.31 55.59 -25.31
N ILE A 23 -3.12 56.90 -25.50
CA ILE A 23 -3.27 57.56 -26.81
C ILE A 23 -2.45 56.88 -27.93
N PRO A 24 -1.17 56.47 -27.73
CA PRO A 24 -0.40 55.80 -28.77
C PRO A 24 -0.95 54.44 -29.22
N LEU A 25 -1.81 53.81 -28.42
CA LEU A 25 -2.38 52.50 -28.70
C LEU A 25 -3.77 52.57 -29.36
N LEU A 26 -4.41 53.75 -29.40
CA LEU A 26 -5.77 53.91 -29.95
C LEU A 26 -5.88 53.41 -31.39
N GLY A 27 -4.94 53.77 -32.26
CA GLY A 27 -4.91 53.32 -33.65
C GLY A 27 -4.84 51.80 -33.77
N LYS A 28 -3.90 51.19 -33.04
CA LYS A 28 -3.73 49.72 -33.00
C LYS A 28 -4.98 49.01 -32.47
N VAL A 29 -5.63 49.57 -31.44
CA VAL A 29 -6.88 49.02 -30.88
C VAL A 29 -8.00 49.03 -31.91
N LYS A 30 -8.15 50.12 -32.66
CA LYS A 30 -9.14 50.23 -33.73
C LYS A 30 -8.89 49.19 -34.84
N GLU A 31 -7.64 49.04 -35.28
CA GLU A 31 -7.24 48.05 -36.28
C GLU A 31 -7.55 46.61 -35.84
N GLU A 32 -7.24 46.26 -34.58
CA GLU A 32 -7.50 44.92 -34.05
C GLU A 32 -9.00 44.64 -33.88
N LEU A 33 -9.79 45.61 -33.43
CA LEU A 33 -11.25 45.49 -33.39
C LEU A 33 -11.82 45.25 -34.79
N GLN A 34 -11.35 46.02 -35.78
CA GLN A 34 -11.79 45.85 -37.17
C GLN A 34 -11.41 44.48 -37.73
N ARG A 35 -10.20 43.98 -37.42
CA ARG A 35 -9.79 42.61 -37.75
C ARG A 35 -10.72 41.56 -37.13
N MET A 36 -11.07 41.71 -35.85
CA MET A 36 -11.98 40.79 -35.16
C MET A 36 -13.41 40.80 -35.74
N VAL A 37 -13.89 41.95 -36.19
CA VAL A 37 -15.17 42.08 -36.91
C VAL A 37 -15.09 41.39 -38.28
N THR A 38 -14.04 41.64 -39.06
CA THR A 38 -13.85 40.99 -40.38
C THR A 38 -13.77 39.47 -40.27
N LEU A 39 -13.20 38.95 -39.18
CA LEU A 39 -13.15 37.51 -38.90
C LEU A 39 -14.47 36.92 -38.37
N GLY A 40 -15.49 37.76 -38.13
CA GLY A 40 -16.78 37.33 -37.57
C GLY A 40 -16.69 36.82 -36.13
N VAL A 41 -15.65 37.23 -35.39
CA VAL A 41 -15.47 36.88 -33.97
C VAL A 41 -16.37 37.76 -33.11
N ILE A 42 -16.45 39.05 -33.45
CA ILE A 42 -17.29 40.04 -32.78
C ILE A 42 -18.16 40.78 -33.79
N ALA A 43 -19.25 41.38 -33.32
CA ALA A 43 -20.07 42.31 -34.09
C ALA A 43 -20.40 43.55 -33.24
N PRO A 44 -20.60 44.72 -33.87
CA PRO A 44 -21.12 45.90 -33.17
C PRO A 44 -22.52 45.60 -32.62
N ILE A 45 -22.85 46.18 -31.45
CA ILE A 45 -24.16 46.03 -30.81
C ILE A 45 -24.66 47.38 -30.30
N ASP A 46 -25.76 47.83 -30.87
CA ASP A 46 -26.44 49.07 -30.48
C ASP A 46 -27.61 48.81 -29.52
N GLU A 47 -28.09 47.57 -29.45
CA GLU A 47 -29.18 47.18 -28.57
C GLU A 47 -28.82 47.32 -27.08
N PRO A 48 -29.81 47.53 -26.20
CA PRO A 48 -29.60 47.47 -24.76
C PRO A 48 -29.16 46.07 -24.33
N THR A 49 -28.09 45.99 -23.53
CA THR A 49 -27.60 44.73 -22.97
C THR A 49 -27.45 44.85 -21.47
N GLU A 50 -27.86 43.84 -20.72
CA GLU A 50 -27.75 43.83 -19.26
C GLU A 50 -26.31 43.67 -18.78
N TRP A 51 -25.47 43.03 -19.59
CA TRP A 51 -24.05 42.83 -19.33
C TRP A 51 -23.22 43.74 -20.21
N CYS A 52 -22.17 44.35 -19.65
CA CYS A 52 -21.20 45.13 -20.39
C CYS A 52 -19.83 45.16 -19.69
N ALA A 53 -18.85 44.46 -20.25
CA ALA A 53 -17.50 44.35 -19.72
C ALA A 53 -16.54 45.40 -20.32
N GLY A 54 -15.39 45.60 -19.66
CA GLY A 54 -14.35 46.52 -20.12
C GLY A 54 -13.21 45.77 -20.83
N ILE A 55 -12.57 46.44 -21.80
CA ILE A 55 -11.37 45.89 -22.44
C ILE A 55 -10.10 46.15 -21.64
N VAL A 56 -9.13 45.25 -21.78
CA VAL A 56 -7.74 45.39 -21.35
C VAL A 56 -6.85 45.16 -22.56
N VAL A 57 -5.99 46.13 -22.86
CA VAL A 57 -5.09 46.10 -24.01
C VAL A 57 -3.72 45.66 -23.55
N VAL A 58 -3.21 44.56 -24.12
CA VAL A 58 -1.89 44.00 -23.80
C VAL A 58 -0.99 44.11 -25.02
N LEU A 59 0.20 44.69 -24.86
CA LEU A 59 1.24 44.69 -25.88
C LEU A 59 1.98 43.34 -25.87
N LYS A 60 2.08 42.70 -27.04
CA LYS A 60 2.93 41.52 -27.22
C LYS A 60 4.39 41.95 -27.47
N PRO A 61 5.37 41.07 -27.20
CA PRO A 61 6.79 41.36 -27.46
C PRO A 61 7.10 41.74 -28.92
N ASN A 62 6.30 41.27 -29.87
CA ASN A 62 6.41 41.58 -31.29
C ASN A 62 5.78 42.94 -31.70
N GLY A 63 5.33 43.76 -30.74
CA GLY A 63 4.74 45.08 -31.00
C GLY A 63 3.27 45.09 -31.44
N THR A 64 2.66 43.91 -31.64
CA THR A 64 1.21 43.76 -31.87
C THR A 64 0.43 43.84 -30.55
N ILE A 65 -0.85 44.18 -30.61
CA ILE A 65 -1.71 44.23 -29.41
C ILE A 65 -2.59 42.99 -29.30
N ARG A 66 -3.03 42.69 -28.08
CA ARG A 66 -4.07 41.70 -27.77
C ARG A 66 -5.16 42.41 -26.97
N ILE A 67 -6.39 42.34 -27.46
CA ILE A 67 -7.57 42.83 -26.73
C ILE A 67 -8.09 41.67 -25.87
N CYS A 68 -8.10 41.87 -24.56
CA CYS A 68 -8.73 40.98 -23.59
C CYS A 68 -9.98 41.65 -23.05
N VAL A 69 -11.04 40.89 -22.79
CA VAL A 69 -12.27 41.40 -22.17
C VAL A 69 -12.34 40.90 -20.74
N ASP A 70 -12.56 41.80 -19.80
CA ASP A 70 -12.63 41.48 -18.38
C ASP A 70 -14.01 40.92 -18.02
N LEU A 71 -14.15 39.61 -18.16
CA LEU A 71 -15.38 38.86 -17.90
C LEU A 71 -15.46 38.34 -16.45
N THR A 72 -14.70 38.92 -15.52
CA THR A 72 -14.62 38.47 -14.12
C THR A 72 -16.01 38.44 -13.46
N HIS A 73 -16.78 39.52 -13.55
CA HIS A 73 -18.12 39.60 -12.97
C HIS A 73 -19.13 38.64 -13.64
N LEU A 74 -18.96 38.35 -14.92
CA LEU A 74 -19.78 37.34 -15.58
C LEU A 74 -19.44 35.95 -15.05
N ASN A 75 -18.15 35.65 -14.89
CA ASN A 75 -17.65 34.36 -14.42
C ASN A 75 -18.10 33.99 -13.00
N ASP A 76 -18.39 34.97 -12.15
CA ASP A 76 -18.94 34.74 -10.80
C ASP A 76 -20.27 33.96 -10.83
N TYR A 77 -21.01 34.08 -11.93
CA TYR A 77 -22.32 33.43 -12.12
C TYR A 77 -22.31 32.33 -13.17
N VAL A 78 -21.21 32.11 -13.89
CA VAL A 78 -21.11 31.05 -14.90
C VAL A 78 -21.09 29.68 -14.23
N CYS A 79 -22.06 28.84 -14.56
CA CYS A 79 -22.11 27.45 -14.13
C CYS A 79 -21.04 26.64 -14.87
N ARG A 80 -19.96 26.28 -14.16
CA ARG A 80 -18.85 25.51 -14.73
C ARG A 80 -19.21 24.05 -14.94
N GLU A 81 -18.95 23.54 -16.14
CA GLU A 81 -18.91 22.11 -16.40
C GLU A 81 -17.63 21.55 -15.77
N ARG A 82 -17.75 20.75 -14.72
CA ARG A 82 -16.58 20.11 -14.08
C ARG A 82 -16.17 18.89 -14.91
N LEU A 83 -15.17 19.06 -15.76
CA LEU A 83 -14.51 17.95 -16.44
C LEU A 83 -13.34 17.45 -15.60
N ILE A 84 -13.30 16.16 -15.31
CA ILE A 84 -12.15 15.52 -14.67
C ILE A 84 -11.09 15.32 -15.74
N LEU A 85 -9.98 16.05 -15.63
CA LEU A 85 -8.79 15.82 -16.44
C LEU A 85 -8.06 14.58 -15.92
N PRO A 86 -7.59 13.68 -16.80
CA PRO A 86 -6.75 12.57 -16.37
C PRO A 86 -5.46 13.12 -15.76
N ALA A 87 -4.90 12.39 -14.79
CA ALA A 87 -3.63 12.79 -14.18
C ALA A 87 -2.52 12.78 -15.25
N VAL A 88 -1.51 13.64 -15.08
CA VAL A 88 -0.36 13.72 -16.01
C VAL A 88 0.29 12.34 -16.15
N ASP A 89 0.51 11.65 -15.04
CA ASP A 89 1.13 10.33 -15.02
C ASP A 89 0.30 9.26 -15.74
N GLU A 90 -1.03 9.30 -15.63
CA GLU A 90 -1.93 8.41 -16.40
C GLU A 90 -1.86 8.69 -17.90
N THR A 91 -1.75 9.96 -18.26
CA THR A 91 -1.62 10.40 -19.66
C THR A 91 -0.28 9.95 -20.24
N LEU A 92 0.81 10.08 -19.47
CA LEU A 92 2.15 9.64 -19.86
C LEU A 92 2.28 8.12 -19.94
N ALA A 93 1.58 7.37 -19.07
CA ALA A 93 1.57 5.91 -19.10
C ALA A 93 1.01 5.34 -20.42
N LYS A 94 0.10 6.07 -21.10
CA LYS A 94 -0.44 5.69 -22.41
C LYS A 94 0.59 5.75 -23.54
N LEU A 95 1.68 6.47 -23.36
CA LEU A 95 2.75 6.64 -24.35
C LEU A 95 3.72 5.45 -24.38
N SER A 96 3.41 4.36 -23.67
CA SER A 96 4.27 3.19 -23.52
C SER A 96 4.72 2.61 -24.87
N GLY A 97 6.04 2.58 -25.09
CA GLY A 97 6.64 1.99 -26.29
C GLY A 97 6.60 2.90 -27.51
N ALA A 98 6.10 4.13 -27.38
CA ALA A 98 6.12 5.12 -28.45
C ALA A 98 7.56 5.53 -28.78
N THR A 99 7.87 5.54 -30.08
CA THR A 99 9.17 5.96 -30.62
C THR A 99 9.06 7.27 -31.40
N LEU A 100 7.90 7.51 -32.02
CA LEU A 100 7.66 8.66 -32.87
C LEU A 100 6.41 9.43 -32.42
N PHE A 101 6.49 10.76 -32.49
CA PHE A 101 5.47 11.65 -31.95
C PHE A 101 5.10 12.78 -32.93
N SER A 102 3.82 13.16 -32.90
CA SER A 102 3.28 14.33 -33.59
C SER A 102 2.45 15.14 -32.61
N LYS A 103 2.82 16.40 -32.40
CA LYS A 103 2.09 17.35 -31.57
C LYS A 103 1.29 18.30 -32.44
N LEU A 104 -0.01 18.34 -32.24
CA LEU A 104 -0.93 19.21 -32.97
C LEU A 104 -1.49 20.28 -32.02
N ASP A 105 -1.28 21.55 -32.37
CA ASP A 105 -1.78 22.73 -31.64
C ASP A 105 -2.98 23.31 -32.39
N ALA A 106 -4.12 23.46 -31.71
CA ALA A 106 -5.32 24.05 -32.30
C ALA A 106 -5.22 25.59 -32.36
N THR A 107 -5.44 26.19 -33.54
CA THR A 107 -5.36 27.65 -33.73
C THR A 107 -6.46 28.37 -32.95
N ALA A 108 -6.12 29.11 -31.89
CA ALA A 108 -7.06 29.97 -31.16
C ALA A 108 -8.44 29.29 -30.92
N GLY A 109 -8.39 28.06 -30.40
CA GLY A 109 -9.48 27.09 -30.44
C GLY A 109 -10.87 27.61 -30.02
N PHE A 110 -10.94 28.54 -29.07
CA PHE A 110 -12.21 29.12 -28.63
C PHE A 110 -12.93 29.91 -29.73
N TRP A 111 -12.22 30.70 -30.55
CA TRP A 111 -12.86 31.49 -31.62
C TRP A 111 -13.45 30.62 -32.74
N GLN A 112 -13.11 29.33 -32.80
CA GLN A 112 -13.72 28.39 -33.73
C GLN A 112 -15.11 27.94 -33.25
N VAL A 113 -15.42 28.07 -31.95
CA VAL A 113 -16.69 27.62 -31.36
C VAL A 113 -17.73 28.75 -31.46
N PRO A 114 -18.81 28.60 -32.25
CA PRO A 114 -19.88 29.59 -32.29
C PRO A 114 -20.68 29.60 -30.99
N LEU A 115 -20.96 30.80 -30.49
CA LEU A 115 -21.83 31.03 -29.34
C LEU A 115 -23.30 30.86 -29.72
N HIS A 116 -24.09 30.37 -28.78
CA HIS A 116 -25.53 30.35 -28.90
C HIS A 116 -26.07 31.79 -28.90
N PRO A 117 -27.11 32.13 -29.70
CA PRO A 117 -27.64 33.49 -29.79
C PRO A 117 -27.97 34.12 -28.44
N GLU A 118 -28.57 33.37 -27.52
CA GLU A 118 -28.86 33.84 -26.14
C GLU A 118 -27.61 34.21 -25.31
N SER A 119 -26.45 33.65 -25.64
CA SER A 119 -25.20 33.91 -24.92
C SER A 119 -24.39 35.06 -25.53
N VAL A 120 -24.73 35.53 -26.74
CA VAL A 120 -24.03 36.63 -27.41
C VAL A 120 -24.13 37.93 -26.58
N PRO A 121 -25.32 38.38 -26.13
CA PRO A 121 -25.45 39.62 -25.36
C PRO A 121 -24.71 39.60 -24.01
N LEU A 122 -24.53 38.42 -23.41
CA LEU A 122 -23.80 38.26 -22.14
C LEU A 122 -22.32 38.66 -22.25
N THR A 123 -21.76 38.56 -23.45
CA THR A 123 -20.34 38.81 -23.73
C THR A 123 -20.07 40.23 -24.22
N THR A 124 -21.05 41.12 -24.11
CA THR A 124 -20.94 42.51 -24.59
C THR A 124 -19.84 43.26 -23.84
N PHE A 125 -19.08 44.07 -24.56
CA PHE A 125 -18.02 44.89 -24.01
C PHE A 125 -17.96 46.28 -24.64
N ILE A 126 -17.49 47.26 -23.86
CA ILE A 126 -17.41 48.66 -24.25
C ILE A 126 -15.97 49.09 -24.56
N THR A 127 -15.82 49.87 -25.63
CA THR A 127 -14.55 50.43 -26.10
C THR A 127 -14.70 51.92 -26.38
N PRO A 128 -13.59 52.68 -26.53
CA PRO A 128 -13.67 54.07 -27.02
C PRO A 128 -14.29 54.23 -28.41
N PHE A 129 -14.47 53.14 -29.17
CA PHE A 129 -14.98 53.14 -30.54
C PHE A 129 -16.40 52.55 -30.66
N GLY A 130 -17.05 52.23 -29.53
CA GLY A 130 -18.39 51.64 -29.51
C GLY A 130 -18.47 50.35 -28.67
N ARG A 131 -19.66 49.74 -28.66
CA ARG A 131 -19.94 48.46 -27.99
C ARG A 131 -19.93 47.32 -29.00
N TYR A 132 -19.40 46.18 -28.57
CA TYR A 132 -19.32 44.96 -29.39
C TYR A 132 -19.70 43.75 -28.55
N CYS A 133 -20.17 42.69 -29.20
CA CYS A 133 -20.46 41.39 -28.57
C CYS A 133 -19.75 40.26 -29.32
N PHE A 134 -19.49 39.13 -28.65
CA PHE A 134 -18.85 37.99 -29.29
C PHE A 134 -19.88 37.05 -29.92
N HIS A 135 -19.63 36.66 -31.17
CA HIS A 135 -20.35 35.57 -31.86
C HIS A 135 -19.64 34.22 -31.73
N ARG A 136 -18.36 34.24 -31.33
CA ARG A 136 -17.53 33.07 -31.09
C ARG A 136 -17.03 33.07 -29.65
N LEU A 137 -16.80 31.89 -29.05
CA LEU A 137 -16.44 31.77 -27.63
C LEU A 137 -15.21 32.63 -27.29
N PRO A 138 -15.33 33.66 -26.43
CA PRO A 138 -14.21 34.51 -26.07
C PRO A 138 -13.25 33.82 -25.11
N PHE A 139 -12.00 34.25 -25.15
CA PHE A 139 -11.05 33.96 -24.07
C PHE A 139 -11.51 34.67 -22.79
N GLY A 140 -11.38 34.01 -21.64
CA GLY A 140 -11.70 34.59 -20.33
C GLY A 140 -12.98 34.09 -19.68
N ILE A 141 -13.81 33.28 -20.37
CA ILE A 141 -14.94 32.58 -19.75
C ILE A 141 -14.43 31.38 -18.93
N SER A 142 -14.87 31.26 -17.68
CA SER A 142 -14.38 30.28 -16.70
C SER A 142 -14.67 28.81 -17.05
N SER A 143 -15.68 28.56 -17.89
CA SER A 143 -16.12 27.23 -18.36
C SER A 143 -15.63 26.88 -19.77
N ALA A 144 -14.98 27.81 -20.48
CA ALA A 144 -14.53 27.60 -21.85
C ALA A 144 -13.45 26.51 -21.98
N PRO A 145 -12.41 26.45 -21.11
CA PRO A 145 -11.39 25.42 -21.20
C PRO A 145 -11.94 24.00 -21.04
N GLU A 146 -12.84 23.76 -20.08
CA GLU A 146 -13.43 22.44 -19.87
C GLU A 146 -14.32 22.01 -21.04
N HIS A 147 -15.09 22.95 -21.59
CA HIS A 147 -15.91 22.68 -22.77
C HIS A 147 -15.03 22.31 -23.98
N PHE A 148 -13.94 23.04 -24.20
CA PHE A 148 -13.02 22.79 -25.31
C PHE A 148 -12.28 21.46 -25.14
N GLN A 149 -11.77 21.16 -23.95
CA GLN A 149 -11.17 19.86 -23.63
C GLN A 149 -12.14 18.71 -23.88
N LYS A 150 -13.39 18.84 -23.42
CA LYS A 150 -14.42 17.81 -23.59
C LYS A 150 -14.68 17.57 -25.08
N ARG A 151 -14.77 18.64 -25.87
CA ARG A 151 -14.97 18.55 -27.31
C ARG A 151 -13.79 17.86 -27.99
N LEU A 152 -12.54 18.26 -27.69
CA LEU A 152 -11.35 17.60 -28.24
C LEU A 152 -11.28 16.11 -27.86
N SER A 153 -11.60 15.77 -26.60
CA SER A 153 -11.63 14.38 -26.14
C SER A 153 -12.69 13.55 -26.87
N GLN A 154 -13.87 14.13 -27.12
CA GLN A 154 -14.94 13.50 -27.92
C GLN A 154 -14.52 13.30 -29.38
N MET A 155 -13.88 14.29 -29.99
CA MET A 155 -13.38 14.18 -31.37
C MET A 155 -12.38 13.03 -31.54
N LEU A 156 -11.50 12.82 -30.56
CA LEU A 156 -10.48 11.78 -30.57
C LEU A 156 -10.98 10.40 -30.11
N THR A 157 -12.24 10.30 -29.68
CA THR A 157 -12.79 9.02 -29.22
C THR A 157 -12.77 7.98 -30.36
N GLY A 158 -12.26 6.79 -30.05
CA GLY A 158 -12.08 5.69 -31.00
C GLY A 158 -10.79 5.73 -31.82
N LEU A 159 -9.91 6.72 -31.60
CA LEU A 159 -8.59 6.81 -32.26
C LEU A 159 -7.49 6.29 -31.33
N GLU A 160 -6.88 5.17 -31.72
CA GLU A 160 -5.74 4.59 -30.99
C GLU A 160 -4.46 5.44 -31.14
N GLY A 161 -3.61 5.41 -30.11
CA GLY A 161 -2.32 6.11 -30.12
C GLY A 161 -2.47 7.64 -30.13
N THR A 162 -3.54 8.14 -29.49
CA THR A 162 -3.79 9.57 -29.35
C THR A 162 -4.01 9.91 -27.87
N VAL A 163 -3.51 11.07 -27.45
CA VAL A 163 -3.82 11.65 -26.14
C VAL A 163 -4.06 13.13 -26.30
N CYS A 164 -5.04 13.66 -25.56
CA CYS A 164 -5.33 15.08 -25.53
C CYS A 164 -5.30 15.57 -24.10
N HIS A 165 -4.60 16.67 -23.89
CA HIS A 165 -4.56 17.34 -22.61
C HIS A 165 -4.53 18.86 -22.82
N ALA A 166 -5.56 19.53 -22.32
CA ALA A 166 -5.90 20.90 -22.69
C ALA A 166 -5.92 21.07 -24.22
N ASP A 167 -5.17 22.04 -24.74
CA ASP A 167 -5.17 22.40 -26.16
C ASP A 167 -4.19 21.55 -27.00
N ASP A 168 -3.37 20.71 -26.35
CA ASP A 168 -2.35 19.89 -27.01
C ASP A 168 -2.91 18.50 -27.36
N ILE A 169 -2.87 18.14 -28.64
CA ILE A 169 -3.14 16.78 -29.13
C ILE A 169 -1.80 16.12 -29.45
N LEU A 170 -1.55 14.95 -28.86
CA LEU A 170 -0.38 14.15 -29.11
C LEU A 170 -0.77 12.85 -29.81
N VAL A 171 -0.20 12.62 -30.99
CA VAL A 171 -0.29 11.37 -31.76
C VAL A 171 1.04 10.65 -31.66
N PHE A 172 1.02 9.33 -31.47
CA PHE A 172 2.24 8.56 -31.28
C PHE A 172 2.14 7.13 -31.86
N GLY A 173 3.30 6.57 -32.20
CA GLY A 173 3.42 5.22 -32.77
C GLY A 173 4.73 4.54 -32.40
N THR A 174 4.75 3.21 -32.55
CA THR A 174 5.95 2.38 -32.35
C THR A 174 6.82 2.29 -33.61
N SER A 175 6.23 2.53 -34.78
CA SER A 175 6.89 2.61 -36.09
C SER A 175 6.36 3.79 -36.88
N ARG A 176 7.08 4.18 -37.94
CA ARG A 176 6.70 5.28 -38.82
C ARG A 176 5.36 5.01 -39.52
N GLU A 177 5.16 3.79 -40.00
CA GLU A 177 3.94 3.38 -40.71
C GLU A 177 2.72 3.45 -39.80
N GLN A 178 2.85 2.93 -38.57
CA GLN A 178 1.77 2.99 -37.58
C GLN A 178 1.46 4.43 -37.18
N HIS A 179 2.50 5.23 -36.94
CA HIS A 179 2.36 6.65 -36.60
C HIS A 179 1.63 7.42 -37.70
N ASP A 180 2.08 7.31 -38.96
CA ASP A 180 1.54 8.08 -40.08
C ASP A 180 0.09 7.68 -40.39
N HIS A 181 -0.25 6.40 -40.22
CA HIS A 181 -1.64 5.92 -40.31
C HIS A 181 -2.54 6.55 -39.24
N ARG A 182 -2.07 6.60 -37.99
CA ARG A 182 -2.80 7.22 -36.87
C ARG A 182 -2.94 8.73 -37.09
N LEU A 183 -1.87 9.39 -37.49
CA LEU A 183 -1.85 10.82 -37.78
C LEU A 183 -2.85 11.17 -38.89
N SER A 184 -2.88 10.39 -39.98
CA SER A 184 -3.81 10.60 -41.09
C SER A 184 -5.26 10.53 -40.61
N LYS A 185 -5.63 9.50 -39.84
CA LYS A 185 -6.98 9.38 -39.26
C LYS A 185 -7.34 10.54 -38.33
N VAL A 186 -6.38 11.03 -37.55
CA VAL A 186 -6.59 12.19 -36.67
C VAL A 186 -6.84 13.44 -37.51
N LEU A 187 -6.02 13.71 -38.52
CA LEU A 187 -6.18 14.87 -39.39
C LEU A 187 -7.51 14.83 -40.16
N GLU A 188 -7.90 13.68 -40.68
CA GLU A 188 -9.21 13.48 -41.32
C GLU A 188 -10.37 13.80 -40.36
N ARG A 189 -10.31 13.31 -39.12
CA ARG A 189 -11.32 13.59 -38.11
C ARG A 189 -11.38 15.08 -37.75
N LEU A 190 -10.22 15.71 -37.58
CA LEU A 190 -10.15 17.14 -37.28
C LEU A 190 -10.71 17.99 -38.44
N GLN A 191 -10.46 17.57 -39.69
CA GLN A 191 -11.02 18.21 -40.88
C GLN A 191 -12.54 18.07 -40.94
N GLN A 192 -13.09 16.87 -40.67
CA GLN A 192 -14.54 16.62 -40.63
C GLN A 192 -15.25 17.49 -39.59
N GLU A 193 -14.61 17.70 -38.44
CA GLU A 193 -15.15 18.49 -37.34
C GLU A 193 -14.89 20.00 -37.48
N GLY A 194 -14.16 20.41 -38.52
CA GLY A 194 -13.84 21.80 -38.83
C GLY A 194 -12.83 22.43 -37.87
N LEU A 195 -11.98 21.64 -37.22
CA LEU A 195 -10.93 22.17 -36.33
C LEU A 195 -9.69 22.57 -37.15
N THR A 196 -9.31 23.85 -37.08
CA THR A 196 -8.09 24.35 -37.72
C THR A 196 -6.88 24.30 -36.78
N LEU A 197 -5.76 23.77 -37.29
CA LEU A 197 -4.49 23.64 -36.59
C LEU A 197 -3.53 24.80 -36.89
N ASN A 198 -2.64 25.10 -35.96
CA ASN A 198 -1.60 26.12 -36.13
C ASN A 198 -0.34 25.46 -36.67
N LYS A 199 -0.09 25.59 -37.97
CA LYS A 199 1.03 24.94 -38.65
C LYS A 199 2.39 25.26 -38.00
N ASP A 200 2.59 26.51 -37.56
CA ASP A 200 3.89 26.95 -37.00
C ASP A 200 4.17 26.37 -35.61
N LYS A 201 3.13 25.91 -34.91
CA LYS A 201 3.24 25.30 -33.58
C LYS A 201 3.08 23.79 -33.59
N CYS A 202 2.67 23.21 -34.72
CA CYS A 202 2.57 21.76 -34.85
C CYS A 202 3.96 21.17 -35.12
N GLU A 203 4.25 20.05 -34.45
CA GLU A 203 5.45 19.26 -34.65
C GLU A 203 5.03 17.91 -35.25
N PHE A 204 5.67 17.48 -36.34
CA PHE A 204 5.28 16.26 -37.05
C PHE A 204 6.39 15.22 -37.08
N ALA A 205 6.05 13.97 -36.71
CA ALA A 205 6.94 12.81 -36.83
C ALA A 205 8.34 13.04 -36.24
N VAL A 206 8.40 13.56 -35.02
CA VAL A 206 9.63 13.83 -34.28
C VAL A 206 9.95 12.71 -33.29
N ASP A 207 11.23 12.46 -33.06
CA ASP A 207 11.70 11.45 -32.09
C ASP A 207 11.62 11.95 -30.63
N ARG A 208 11.54 13.27 -30.45
CA ARG A 208 11.49 13.95 -29.15
C ARG A 208 10.49 15.09 -29.21
N VAL A 209 9.60 15.16 -28.23
CA VAL A 209 8.52 16.18 -28.20
C VAL A 209 8.31 16.74 -26.79
N LYS A 210 7.96 18.02 -26.69
CA LYS A 210 7.59 18.64 -25.42
C LYS A 210 6.08 18.47 -25.14
N PHE A 211 5.76 17.70 -24.11
CA PHE A 211 4.39 17.41 -23.70
C PHE A 211 4.26 17.42 -22.17
N LEU A 212 3.23 18.10 -21.65
CA LEU A 212 2.95 18.19 -20.20
C LEU A 212 4.13 18.64 -19.32
N GLY A 213 4.99 19.52 -19.85
CA GLY A 213 6.16 20.00 -19.12
C GLY A 213 7.30 18.99 -19.00
N HIS A 214 7.28 17.95 -19.84
CA HIS A 214 8.33 16.94 -20.00
C HIS A 214 8.78 16.85 -21.47
N ILE A 215 10.01 16.39 -21.68
CA ILE A 215 10.45 15.94 -22.99
C ILE A 215 10.20 14.42 -23.05
N VAL A 216 9.40 13.99 -24.01
CA VAL A 216 9.09 12.57 -24.24
C VAL A 216 9.90 12.09 -25.44
N SER A 217 10.56 10.93 -25.28
CA SER A 217 11.36 10.29 -26.32
C SER A 217 11.22 8.77 -26.26
N ALA A 218 11.74 8.07 -27.28
CA ALA A 218 11.86 6.60 -27.25
C ALA A 218 12.65 6.08 -26.05
N GLN A 219 13.61 6.88 -25.54
CA GLN A 219 14.47 6.51 -24.42
C GLN A 219 13.81 6.69 -23.05
N GLY A 220 12.73 7.50 -22.97
CA GLY A 220 12.12 7.82 -21.69
C GLY A 220 11.43 9.18 -21.58
N LEU A 221 11.32 9.62 -20.33
CA LEU A 221 10.87 10.93 -19.92
C LEU A 221 12.05 11.72 -19.37
N GLU A 222 12.16 12.96 -19.83
CA GLU A 222 13.18 13.92 -19.43
C GLU A 222 12.54 15.21 -18.90
N PRO A 223 13.20 15.93 -17.98
CA PRO A 223 12.73 17.24 -17.58
C PRO A 223 12.89 18.26 -18.70
N ASP A 224 11.96 19.20 -18.77
CA ASP A 224 11.99 20.30 -19.74
C ASP A 224 13.27 21.16 -19.56
N PRO A 225 14.14 21.27 -20.59
CA PRO A 225 15.37 22.07 -20.52
C PRO A 225 15.14 23.53 -20.14
N SER A 226 13.98 24.11 -20.48
CA SER A 226 13.64 25.47 -20.09
C SER A 226 13.41 25.62 -18.58
N LYS A 227 12.88 24.58 -17.93
CA LYS A 227 12.71 24.52 -16.48
C LYS A 227 14.04 24.29 -15.77
N ILE A 228 14.89 23.42 -16.32
CA ILE A 228 16.25 23.23 -15.83
C ILE A 228 17.02 24.55 -15.92
N LYS A 229 17.01 25.19 -17.09
CA LYS A 229 17.66 26.48 -17.30
C LYS A 229 17.13 27.55 -16.35
N ALA A 230 15.82 27.60 -16.11
CA ALA A 230 15.27 28.53 -15.12
C ALA A 230 15.81 28.30 -13.70
N ILE A 231 16.00 27.04 -13.28
CA ILE A 231 16.62 26.73 -11.98
C ILE A 231 18.12 27.05 -12.00
N THR A 232 18.81 26.73 -13.08
CA THR A 232 20.23 27.00 -13.25
C THR A 232 20.49 28.51 -13.33
N ASP A 233 19.61 29.33 -13.87
CA ASP A 233 19.83 30.77 -14.00
C ASP A 233 19.33 31.55 -12.77
N MET A 234 18.69 30.89 -11.79
CA MET A 234 18.23 31.57 -10.57
C MET A 234 19.43 32.12 -9.78
N PRO A 235 19.31 33.37 -9.27
CA PRO A 235 20.30 33.91 -8.35
C PRO A 235 20.26 33.17 -7.01
N THR A 236 21.37 33.22 -6.28
CA THR A 236 21.45 32.69 -4.92
C THR A 236 20.34 33.31 -4.05
N PRO A 237 19.52 32.49 -3.37
CA PRO A 237 18.50 32.98 -2.47
C PRO A 237 19.08 33.86 -1.35
N THR A 238 18.52 35.05 -1.15
CA THR A 238 18.94 36.00 -0.11
C THR A 238 18.00 36.03 1.09
N ASP A 239 16.85 35.37 1.01
CA ASP A 239 15.84 35.30 2.06
C ASP A 239 15.08 33.95 2.07
N ILE A 240 14.30 33.72 3.14
CA ILE A 240 13.47 32.52 3.32
C ILE A 240 12.47 32.35 2.15
N ALA A 241 11.91 33.45 1.64
CA ALA A 241 10.97 33.42 0.53
C ALA A 241 11.64 32.95 -0.78
N GLY A 242 12.87 33.40 -1.04
CA GLY A 242 13.72 32.97 -2.14
C GLY A 242 14.09 31.50 -2.03
N VAL A 243 14.41 31.01 -0.82
CA VAL A 243 14.69 29.59 -0.59
C VAL A 243 13.46 28.73 -0.87
N ARG A 244 12.28 29.12 -0.39
CA ARG A 244 11.03 28.41 -0.69
C ARG A 244 10.75 28.36 -2.19
N ARG A 245 10.99 29.47 -2.90
CA ARG A 245 10.83 29.56 -4.36
C ARG A 245 11.78 28.62 -5.08
N TYR A 246 13.06 28.64 -4.72
CA TYR A 246 14.09 27.79 -5.32
C TYR A 246 13.80 26.31 -5.06
N LEU A 247 13.56 25.92 -3.81
CA LEU A 247 13.25 24.52 -3.46
C LEU A 247 11.93 24.05 -4.09
N GLY A 248 10.94 24.92 -4.25
CA GLY A 248 9.72 24.59 -4.98
C GLY A 248 10.00 24.20 -6.43
N MET A 249 10.87 24.94 -7.12
CA MET A 249 11.28 24.60 -8.49
C MET A 249 12.16 23.35 -8.57
N VAL A 250 13.10 23.19 -7.63
CA VAL A 250 13.94 22.00 -7.54
C VAL A 250 13.10 20.73 -7.31
N ASN A 251 12.07 20.81 -6.46
CA ASN A 251 11.16 19.70 -6.17
C ASN A 251 10.36 19.26 -7.41
N TYR A 252 10.01 20.17 -8.32
CA TYR A 252 9.34 19.81 -9.59
C TYR A 252 10.21 18.87 -10.45
N VAL A 253 11.53 19.05 -10.42
CA VAL A 253 12.51 18.21 -11.13
C VAL A 253 13.03 17.07 -10.26
N GLY A 254 12.69 17.06 -8.96
CA GLY A 254 13.08 16.06 -7.96
C GLY A 254 12.86 14.62 -8.39
N LYS A 255 11.82 14.36 -9.19
CA LYS A 255 11.52 13.02 -9.71
C LYS A 255 12.56 12.47 -10.69
N PHE A 256 13.52 13.27 -11.16
CA PHE A 256 14.55 12.89 -12.15
C PHE A 256 15.96 12.74 -11.54
N SER A 257 16.17 13.01 -10.25
CA SER A 257 17.43 12.69 -9.59
C SER A 257 17.22 12.28 -8.13
N PRO A 258 17.83 11.14 -7.72
CA PRO A 258 17.77 10.68 -6.34
C PRO A 258 18.61 11.53 -5.36
N ARG A 259 19.58 12.29 -5.86
CA ARG A 259 20.53 13.07 -5.04
C ARG A 259 20.05 14.48 -4.72
N ILE A 260 19.01 14.98 -5.40
CA ILE A 260 18.42 16.30 -5.13
C ILE A 260 18.04 16.43 -3.66
N ALA A 261 17.56 15.34 -3.10
CA ALA A 261 17.16 15.22 -1.72
C ALA A 261 18.36 15.56 -0.78
N GLU A 262 19.55 14.98 -1.06
CA GLU A 262 20.82 15.15 -0.31
C GLU A 262 21.40 16.54 -0.48
N LEU A 263 21.59 16.93 -1.74
CA LEU A 263 22.22 18.19 -2.09
C LEU A 263 21.42 19.40 -1.59
N SER A 264 20.11 19.26 -1.36
CA SER A 264 19.27 20.36 -0.86
C SER A 264 19.12 20.42 0.65
N GLN A 265 19.66 19.47 1.43
CA GLN A 265 19.53 19.47 2.89
C GLN A 265 20.10 20.75 3.55
N PRO A 266 21.32 21.22 3.24
CA PRO A 266 21.86 22.44 3.86
C PRO A 266 21.02 23.70 3.59
N ILE A 267 20.41 23.78 2.41
CA ILE A 267 19.53 24.90 2.02
C ILE A 267 18.17 24.81 2.74
N ARG A 268 17.64 23.60 2.93
CA ARG A 268 16.37 23.35 3.63
C ARG A 268 16.44 23.71 5.12
N GLU A 269 17.62 23.64 5.75
CA GLU A 269 17.78 24.00 7.17
C GLU A 269 17.43 25.45 7.46
N LEU A 270 17.66 26.34 6.49
CA LEU A 270 17.27 27.76 6.55
C LEU A 270 15.75 27.99 6.63
N LEU A 271 14.92 26.96 6.43
CA LEU A 271 13.46 27.04 6.53
C LEU A 271 12.91 26.65 7.92
N LYS A 272 13.75 26.19 8.85
CA LYS A 272 13.32 25.83 10.22
C LYS A 272 13.00 27.11 11.00
N ALA A 273 11.94 27.06 11.83
CA ALA A 273 11.49 28.22 12.61
C ALA A 273 12.54 28.73 13.62
N ASP A 274 13.38 27.83 14.15
CA ASP A 274 14.43 28.13 15.11
C ASP A 274 15.80 28.39 14.46
N SER A 275 15.85 28.62 13.14
CA SER A 275 17.12 28.90 12.44
C SER A 275 17.27 30.40 12.20
N ASP A 276 18.37 30.97 12.68
CA ASP A 276 18.82 32.27 12.20
C ASP A 276 19.19 32.16 10.71
N TRP A 277 18.83 33.18 9.94
CA TRP A 277 19.14 33.22 8.52
C TRP A 277 20.64 33.49 8.32
N ALA A 278 21.37 32.46 7.86
CA ALA A 278 22.80 32.56 7.54
C ALA A 278 23.14 31.75 6.28
N TRP A 279 23.39 32.44 5.17
CA TRP A 279 23.86 31.81 3.93
C TRP A 279 25.38 31.63 3.96
N GLY A 280 25.85 30.46 4.38
CA GLY A 280 27.27 30.13 4.50
C GLY A 280 27.84 29.33 3.32
N SER A 281 29.08 28.86 3.50
CA SER A 281 29.78 28.03 2.51
C SER A 281 29.09 26.69 2.24
N MET A 282 28.46 26.09 3.25
CA MET A 282 27.70 24.85 3.12
C MET A 282 26.47 25.02 2.20
N GLN A 283 25.71 26.10 2.39
CA GLN A 283 24.54 26.40 1.58
C GLN A 283 24.92 26.78 0.15
N GLN A 284 26.00 27.55 -0.01
CA GLN A 284 26.52 27.91 -1.32
C GLN A 284 26.99 26.67 -2.11
N ARG A 285 27.72 25.77 -1.47
CA ARG A 285 28.15 24.51 -2.10
C ARG A 285 26.97 23.63 -2.49
N ALA A 286 26.00 23.46 -1.59
CA ALA A 286 24.76 22.75 -1.85
C ALA A 286 24.00 23.32 -3.07
N PHE A 287 23.93 24.64 -3.18
CA PHE A 287 23.26 25.34 -4.27
C PHE A 287 23.94 25.09 -5.63
N GLU A 288 25.26 25.12 -5.66
CA GLU A 288 26.06 24.85 -6.87
C GLU A 288 25.99 23.37 -7.27
N GLU A 289 26.09 22.45 -6.32
CA GLU A 289 25.99 21.01 -6.57
C GLU A 289 24.59 20.63 -7.09
N LEU A 290 23.51 21.21 -6.55
CA LEU A 290 22.15 21.04 -7.07
C LEU A 290 22.02 21.50 -8.52
N ARG A 291 22.59 22.66 -8.88
CA ARG A 291 22.56 23.17 -10.26
C ARG A 291 23.28 22.23 -11.22
N ARG A 292 24.41 21.65 -10.81
CA ARG A 292 25.15 20.65 -11.60
C ARG A 292 24.34 19.37 -11.78
N GLU A 293 23.75 18.85 -10.70
CA GLU A 293 22.94 17.63 -10.74
C GLU A 293 21.73 17.78 -11.67
N LEU A 294 21.01 18.91 -11.56
CA LEU A 294 19.85 19.20 -12.39
C LEU A 294 20.19 19.42 -13.87
N SER A 295 21.44 19.78 -14.16
CA SER A 295 21.93 19.96 -15.54
C SER A 295 22.27 18.63 -16.22
N SER A 296 22.38 17.53 -15.48
CA SER A 296 22.58 16.17 -15.99
C SER A 296 21.45 15.22 -15.51
N PRO A 297 20.18 15.51 -15.83
CA PRO A 297 19.05 14.76 -15.31
C PRO A 297 19.05 13.31 -15.80
N THR A 298 18.65 12.38 -14.93
CA THR A 298 18.49 10.97 -15.31
C THR A 298 17.26 10.83 -16.19
N ILE A 299 17.41 10.14 -17.33
CA ILE A 299 16.28 9.77 -18.19
C ILE A 299 15.49 8.66 -17.47
N LEU A 300 14.26 8.98 -17.05
CA LEU A 300 13.34 7.98 -16.49
C LEU A 300 12.78 7.12 -17.61
N ALA A 301 12.67 5.81 -17.41
CA ALA A 301 12.04 4.94 -18.38
C ALA A 301 10.53 5.20 -18.47
N GLN A 302 9.98 5.05 -19.68
CA GLN A 302 8.53 5.02 -19.86
C GLN A 302 7.93 3.81 -19.13
N TYR A 303 6.87 4.05 -18.38
CA TYR A 303 6.11 2.99 -17.73
C TYR A 303 5.43 2.08 -18.76
N SER A 304 5.35 0.79 -18.47
CA SER A 304 4.59 -0.18 -19.23
C SER A 304 3.95 -1.23 -18.30
N PRO A 305 2.64 -1.48 -18.37
CA PRO A 305 1.98 -2.45 -17.50
C PRO A 305 2.45 -3.89 -17.74
N ASN A 306 2.99 -4.19 -18.92
CA ASN A 306 3.42 -5.54 -19.31
C ASN A 306 4.88 -5.87 -18.96
N ARG A 307 5.58 -4.96 -18.27
CA ARG A 307 7.00 -5.14 -17.94
C ARG A 307 7.17 -5.59 -16.50
N ALA A 308 8.16 -6.45 -16.28
CA ALA A 308 8.58 -6.84 -14.94
C ALA A 308 8.91 -5.58 -14.13
N THR A 309 8.19 -5.42 -13.01
CA THR A 309 8.23 -4.22 -12.18
C THR A 309 8.80 -4.56 -10.82
N LYS A 310 9.65 -3.68 -10.30
CA LYS A 310 10.16 -3.78 -8.94
C LYS A 310 10.09 -2.44 -8.21
N VAL A 311 9.85 -2.53 -6.91
CA VAL A 311 9.85 -1.41 -5.98
C VAL A 311 10.95 -1.66 -4.97
N ALA A 312 11.79 -0.66 -4.78
CA ALA A 312 12.78 -0.64 -3.72
C ALA A 312 12.50 0.59 -2.85
N ALA A 313 12.56 0.42 -1.54
CA ALA A 313 12.45 1.52 -0.59
C ALA A 313 13.40 1.30 0.57
N ASP A 314 13.77 2.40 1.21
CA ASP A 314 14.73 2.44 2.32
C ASP A 314 14.34 3.53 3.32
N ALA A 315 14.72 3.35 4.58
CA ALA A 315 14.48 4.32 5.64
C ALA A 315 15.77 4.75 6.37
N SER A 316 15.99 6.06 6.44
CA SER A 316 17.01 6.65 7.30
C SER A 316 16.45 7.03 8.67
N SER A 317 17.28 7.65 9.51
CA SER A 317 16.84 8.16 10.81
C SER A 317 15.77 9.26 10.73
N PHE A 318 15.61 9.92 9.57
CA PHE A 318 14.76 11.11 9.41
C PHE A 318 13.93 11.13 8.11
N GLY A 319 14.06 10.12 7.25
CA GLY A 319 13.53 10.16 5.89
C GLY A 319 13.24 8.80 5.26
N LEU A 320 12.31 8.80 4.30
CA LEU A 320 11.96 7.65 3.48
C LEU A 320 12.29 7.92 2.02
N GLY A 321 12.85 6.92 1.35
CA GLY A 321 13.17 6.94 -0.07
C GLY A 321 12.56 5.75 -0.79
N GLY A 322 12.09 5.95 -2.02
CA GLY A 322 11.50 4.90 -2.83
C GLY A 322 11.76 5.06 -4.32
N VAL A 323 11.94 3.94 -5.00
CA VAL A 323 12.13 3.88 -6.46
C VAL A 323 11.27 2.78 -7.05
N LEU A 324 10.56 3.12 -8.12
CA LEU A 324 9.91 2.15 -9.01
C LEU A 324 10.79 1.97 -10.24
N SER A 325 11.14 0.72 -10.56
CA SER A 325 11.95 0.37 -11.73
C SER A 325 11.27 -0.70 -12.57
N GLN A 326 11.50 -0.64 -13.88
CA GLN A 326 11.04 -1.65 -14.83
C GLN A 326 12.16 -2.18 -15.70
N LYS A 327 12.09 -3.48 -15.98
CA LYS A 327 13.01 -4.14 -16.91
C LYS A 327 12.71 -3.68 -18.33
N GLN A 328 13.69 -3.10 -19.00
CA GLN A 328 13.56 -2.64 -20.39
C GLN A 328 13.71 -3.81 -21.36
N LEU A 329 13.42 -3.57 -22.65
CA LEU A 329 13.61 -4.57 -23.72
C LEU A 329 15.07 -5.02 -23.85
N SER A 330 16.04 -4.15 -23.50
CA SER A 330 17.47 -4.49 -23.44
C SER A 330 17.83 -5.46 -22.32
N GLY A 331 16.91 -5.75 -21.39
CA GLY A 331 17.14 -6.59 -20.22
C GLY A 331 17.61 -5.84 -18.98
N GLU A 332 17.96 -4.56 -19.10
CA GLU A 332 18.41 -3.72 -17.97
C GLU A 332 17.24 -3.16 -17.15
N TRP A 333 17.46 -2.98 -15.85
CA TRP A 333 16.50 -2.31 -14.96
C TRP A 333 16.70 -0.80 -15.04
N ARG A 334 15.63 -0.06 -15.37
CA ARG A 334 15.66 1.41 -15.37
C ARG A 334 14.58 2.00 -14.47
N PRO A 335 14.87 3.11 -13.76
CA PRO A 335 13.90 3.77 -12.91
C PRO A 335 12.81 4.43 -13.75
N VAL A 336 11.56 4.26 -13.33
CA VAL A 336 10.38 4.90 -13.91
C VAL A 336 9.96 6.09 -13.06
N ALA A 337 10.08 5.99 -11.74
CA ALA A 337 9.74 7.06 -10.83
C ALA A 337 10.56 6.99 -9.53
N PHE A 338 10.88 8.16 -8.97
CA PHE A 338 11.47 8.32 -7.65
C PHE A 338 10.51 9.05 -6.72
N ILE A 339 10.51 8.67 -5.45
CA ILE A 339 9.76 9.33 -4.37
C ILE A 339 10.66 9.48 -3.15
N SER A 340 10.47 10.57 -2.41
CA SER A 340 11.13 10.79 -1.13
C SER A 340 10.28 11.71 -0.25
N ARG A 341 10.28 11.47 1.06
CA ARG A 341 9.61 12.35 2.04
C ARG A 341 10.30 12.31 3.39
N SER A 342 10.14 13.39 4.16
CA SER A 342 10.59 13.40 5.56
C SER A 342 9.65 12.62 6.44
N MET A 343 10.23 11.98 7.45
CA MET A 343 9.50 11.33 8.50
C MET A 343 8.94 12.37 9.47
N THR A 344 7.78 12.09 10.06
CA THR A 344 7.25 12.88 11.17
C THR A 344 8.05 12.61 12.44
N GLU A 345 7.86 13.45 13.47
CA GLU A 345 8.46 13.20 14.78
C GLU A 345 8.06 11.84 15.35
N ALA A 346 6.82 11.39 15.11
CA ALA A 346 6.35 10.09 15.56
C ALA A 346 7.06 8.95 14.81
N GLU A 347 7.12 9.03 13.48
CA GLU A 347 7.80 8.04 12.64
C GLU A 347 9.30 7.96 12.94
N CYS A 348 9.97 9.08 13.24
CA CYS A 348 11.38 9.11 13.63
C CYS A 348 11.67 8.25 14.88
N ARG A 349 10.68 8.05 15.76
CA ARG A 349 10.80 7.25 16.99
C ARG A 349 10.50 5.76 16.80
N TYR A 350 10.10 5.34 15.60
CA TYR A 350 9.84 3.93 15.31
C TYR A 350 11.14 3.10 15.39
N ALA A 351 11.01 1.80 15.66
CA ALA A 351 12.14 0.89 15.60
C ALA A 351 12.66 0.78 14.15
N GLN A 352 13.95 0.51 13.93
CA GLN A 352 14.52 0.48 12.57
C GLN A 352 13.73 -0.45 11.62
N ILE A 353 13.36 -1.64 12.09
CA ILE A 353 12.54 -2.59 11.32
C ILE A 353 11.16 -2.03 10.92
N GLU A 354 10.56 -1.21 11.77
CA GLU A 354 9.28 -0.54 11.50
C GLU A 354 9.46 0.63 10.53
N LYS A 355 10.60 1.32 10.57
CA LYS A 355 10.95 2.37 9.61
C LYS A 355 11.11 1.80 8.20
N GLU A 356 11.85 0.69 8.07
CA GLU A 356 12.00 0.00 6.78
C GLU A 356 10.66 -0.53 6.25
N ALA A 357 9.83 -1.12 7.12
CA ALA A 357 8.50 -1.58 6.73
C ALA A 357 7.58 -0.42 6.31
N LEU A 358 7.68 0.72 6.99
CA LEU A 358 6.98 1.95 6.64
C LEU A 358 7.44 2.46 5.27
N ALA A 359 8.74 2.48 4.98
CA ALA A 359 9.28 2.91 3.69
C ALA A 359 8.68 2.10 2.53
N LEU A 360 8.70 0.76 2.65
CA LEU A 360 8.14 -0.13 1.62
C LEU A 360 6.64 0.08 1.44
N THR A 361 5.90 0.16 2.55
CA THR A 361 4.44 0.35 2.53
C THR A 361 4.07 1.67 1.89
N TRP A 362 4.69 2.75 2.35
CA TRP A 362 4.52 4.09 1.81
C TRP A 362 4.87 4.14 0.32
N ALA A 363 5.97 3.51 -0.09
CA ALA A 363 6.38 3.51 -1.49
C ALA A 363 5.36 2.80 -2.40
N CYS A 364 4.85 1.63 -1.98
CA CYS A 364 3.83 0.92 -2.72
C CYS A 364 2.53 1.73 -2.85
N GLU A 365 2.11 2.42 -1.79
CA GLU A 365 0.93 3.27 -1.83
C GLU A 365 1.10 4.50 -2.70
N ARG A 366 2.26 5.15 -2.66
CA ARG A 366 2.58 6.26 -3.57
C ARG A 366 2.59 5.82 -5.03
N PHE A 367 3.00 4.59 -5.29
CA PHE A 367 3.02 4.02 -6.63
C PHE A 367 1.75 3.22 -6.97
N GLN A 368 0.65 3.37 -6.21
CA GLN A 368 -0.54 2.53 -6.39
C GLN A 368 -1.11 2.55 -7.82
N SER A 369 -1.07 3.69 -8.50
CA SER A 369 -1.51 3.84 -9.90
C SER A 369 -0.69 3.02 -10.89
N TYR A 370 0.55 2.68 -10.53
CA TYR A 370 1.45 1.85 -11.34
C TYR A 370 1.42 0.37 -10.95
N LEU A 371 0.92 0.02 -9.77
CA LEU A 371 1.11 -1.32 -9.16
C LEU A 371 -0.18 -2.12 -8.97
N ILE A 372 -1.33 -1.45 -8.78
CA ILE A 372 -2.59 -2.16 -8.57
C ILE A 372 -2.96 -2.95 -9.83
N GLY A 373 -3.27 -4.25 -9.66
CA GLY A 373 -3.66 -5.14 -10.74
C GLY A 373 -2.51 -5.84 -11.46
N MET A 374 -1.26 -5.70 -11.01
CA MET A 374 -0.12 -6.44 -11.54
C MET A 374 0.68 -7.19 -10.46
N ASP A 375 1.46 -8.18 -10.89
CA ASP A 375 2.48 -8.83 -10.07
C ASP A 375 3.80 -8.05 -10.12
N PHE A 376 4.35 -7.72 -8.95
CA PHE A 376 5.64 -7.03 -8.87
C PHE A 376 6.53 -7.54 -7.73
N LEU A 377 7.77 -7.06 -7.71
CA LEU A 377 8.80 -7.46 -6.76
C LEU A 377 9.15 -6.32 -5.81
N ILE A 378 9.10 -6.56 -4.51
CA ILE A 378 9.61 -5.66 -3.48
C ILE A 378 11.03 -6.08 -3.11
N GLN A 379 11.97 -5.14 -3.18
CA GLN A 379 13.36 -5.34 -2.76
C GLN A 379 13.63 -4.58 -1.47
N THR A 380 14.27 -5.26 -0.51
CA THR A 380 14.70 -4.68 0.78
C THR A 380 16.06 -5.24 1.17
N ASP A 381 16.89 -4.46 1.86
CA ASP A 381 18.11 -4.95 2.48
C ASP A 381 17.88 -5.54 3.87
N HIS A 382 16.67 -5.35 4.41
CA HIS A 382 16.32 -5.83 5.72
C HIS A 382 15.68 -7.23 5.67
N LYS A 383 16.55 -8.26 5.72
CA LYS A 383 16.19 -9.69 5.62
C LYS A 383 14.96 -10.12 6.46
N PRO A 384 14.75 -9.63 7.70
CA PRO A 384 13.56 -9.94 8.49
C PRO A 384 12.22 -9.58 7.82
N LEU A 385 12.19 -8.52 7.00
CA LEU A 385 10.97 -8.05 6.35
C LEU A 385 10.40 -9.03 5.33
N ILE A 386 11.23 -9.91 4.76
CA ILE A 386 10.75 -10.96 3.84
C ILE A 386 9.69 -11.82 4.53
N SER A 387 9.94 -12.21 5.78
CA SER A 387 8.98 -13.03 6.54
C SER A 387 7.80 -12.19 7.00
N LEU A 388 8.07 -11.03 7.62
CA LEU A 388 7.04 -10.19 8.22
C LEU A 388 6.03 -9.63 7.21
N LEU A 389 6.52 -9.16 6.05
CA LEU A 389 5.69 -8.60 4.99
C LEU A 389 5.42 -9.60 3.87
N GLY A 390 5.71 -10.88 4.04
CA GLY A 390 5.60 -11.88 2.96
C GLY A 390 4.81 -13.12 3.36
N SER A 391 5.33 -13.92 4.30
CA SER A 391 4.82 -15.27 4.57
C SER A 391 4.30 -15.51 5.98
N ARG A 392 4.61 -14.61 6.94
CA ARG A 392 4.19 -14.77 8.33
C ARG A 392 2.68 -14.56 8.48
N ALA A 393 2.05 -15.33 9.38
CA ALA A 393 0.64 -15.19 9.73
C ALA A 393 0.38 -13.80 10.34
N LEU A 394 -0.79 -13.22 10.06
CA LEU A 394 -1.13 -11.87 10.49
C LEU A 394 -1.16 -11.74 12.02
N ASP A 395 -1.64 -12.77 12.72
CA ASP A 395 -1.80 -12.78 14.17
C ASP A 395 -0.46 -12.74 14.92
N ASP A 396 0.63 -13.15 14.27
CA ASP A 396 1.98 -13.17 14.86
C ASP A 396 2.75 -11.86 14.63
N LEU A 397 2.16 -10.87 13.96
CA LEU A 397 2.84 -9.63 13.58
C LEU A 397 2.77 -8.57 14.69
N PRO A 398 3.86 -7.81 14.91
CA PRO A 398 3.85 -6.57 15.69
C PRO A 398 2.72 -5.63 15.24
N PRO A 399 2.01 -4.92 16.14
CA PRO A 399 0.83 -4.12 15.77
C PRO A 399 1.06 -3.12 14.62
N ARG A 400 2.19 -2.40 14.59
CA ARG A 400 2.52 -1.48 13.48
C ARG A 400 2.76 -2.23 12.16
N ILE A 401 3.54 -3.30 12.21
CA ILE A 401 3.86 -4.14 11.03
C ILE A 401 2.60 -4.82 10.50
N LEU A 402 1.71 -5.27 11.38
CA LEU A 402 0.39 -5.79 11.00
C LEU A 402 -0.40 -4.74 10.22
N ARG A 403 -0.44 -3.49 10.72
CA ARG A 403 -1.14 -2.41 10.01
C ARG A 403 -0.55 -2.15 8.62
N PHE A 404 0.78 -2.15 8.50
CA PHE A 404 1.47 -2.02 7.22
C PHE A 404 1.15 -3.19 6.28
N ARG A 405 1.20 -4.43 6.79
CA ARG A 405 0.87 -5.63 6.02
C ARG A 405 -0.57 -5.63 5.53
N LEU A 406 -1.54 -5.22 6.35
CA LEU A 406 -2.94 -5.10 5.97
C LEU A 406 -3.14 -4.11 4.81
N ARG A 407 -2.41 -2.99 4.81
CA ARG A 407 -2.47 -2.02 3.71
C ARG A 407 -1.89 -2.56 2.42
N LEU A 408 -0.83 -3.37 2.54
CA LEU A 408 -0.19 -4.04 1.41
C LEU A 408 -1.05 -5.17 0.80
N LEU A 409 -2.11 -5.66 1.46
CA LEU A 409 -2.98 -6.73 0.95
C LEU A 409 -3.70 -6.38 -0.36
N ARG A 410 -3.82 -5.09 -0.71
CA ARG A 410 -4.40 -4.65 -1.99
C ARG A 410 -3.47 -4.89 -3.20
N PHE A 411 -2.23 -5.28 -2.95
CA PHE A 411 -1.20 -5.47 -3.96
C PHE A 411 -0.83 -6.95 -4.07
N THR A 412 -0.52 -7.39 -5.29
CA THR A 412 0.05 -8.72 -5.52
C THR A 412 1.56 -8.60 -5.70
N TYR A 413 2.35 -9.08 -4.73
CA TYR A 413 3.80 -8.91 -4.76
C TYR A 413 4.55 -10.10 -4.18
N LYS A 414 5.82 -10.21 -4.59
CA LYS A 414 6.84 -11.03 -3.93
C LYS A 414 7.84 -10.10 -3.26
N ILE A 415 8.39 -10.49 -2.12
CA ILE A 415 9.42 -9.72 -1.41
C ILE A 415 10.72 -10.51 -1.37
N GLU A 416 11.83 -9.87 -1.70
CA GLU A 416 13.17 -10.46 -1.70
C GLU A 416 14.20 -9.59 -1.00
N HIS A 417 15.24 -10.24 -0.47
CA HIS A 417 16.37 -9.55 0.14
C HIS A 417 17.45 -9.28 -0.89
N VAL A 418 17.90 -8.03 -0.95
CA VAL A 418 18.99 -7.58 -1.80
C VAL A 418 20.02 -6.86 -0.93
N PRO A 419 21.34 -7.11 -1.06
CA PRO A 419 22.34 -6.38 -0.29
C PRO A 419 22.18 -4.85 -0.46
N GLY A 420 22.29 -4.08 0.63
CA GLY A 420 22.11 -2.62 0.62
C GLY A 420 23.00 -1.89 -0.40
N LYS A 421 24.17 -2.45 -0.74
CA LYS A 421 25.03 -1.97 -1.82
C LYS A 421 24.37 -1.90 -3.21
N ASN A 422 23.27 -2.61 -3.41
CA ASN A 422 22.50 -2.61 -4.65
C ASN A 422 21.20 -1.78 -4.55
N LEU A 423 20.93 -1.18 -3.37
CA LEU A 423 19.78 -0.32 -3.06
C LEU A 423 20.19 1.16 -2.95
N ILE A 424 21.33 1.53 -3.56
CA ILE A 424 21.97 2.86 -3.49
C ILE A 424 20.96 3.99 -3.74
N THR A 425 20.04 3.81 -4.69
CA THR A 425 19.08 4.84 -5.05
C THR A 425 18.02 5.10 -3.98
N ALA A 426 17.53 4.04 -3.33
CA ALA A 426 16.56 4.19 -2.25
C ALA A 426 17.22 4.74 -0.99
N ASP A 427 18.42 4.26 -0.65
CA ASP A 427 19.23 4.75 0.48
C ASP A 427 19.63 6.23 0.34
N ALA A 428 20.04 6.66 -0.87
CA ALA A 428 20.29 8.08 -1.14
C ALA A 428 19.04 8.95 -0.95
N LEU A 429 17.87 8.46 -1.39
CA LEU A 429 16.59 9.16 -1.25
C LEU A 429 16.10 9.22 0.22
N SER A 430 16.41 8.19 1.01
CA SER A 430 15.97 8.07 2.41
C SER A 430 16.83 8.93 3.34
N ARG A 431 18.16 8.98 3.13
CA ARG A 431 19.12 9.79 3.90
C ARG A 431 18.98 11.28 3.67
N ALA A 432 18.11 11.69 2.77
CA ALA A 432 17.99 13.10 2.45
C ALA A 432 16.58 13.57 2.07
N PRO A 433 15.60 13.27 2.92
CA PRO A 433 14.21 13.35 2.57
C PRO A 433 13.70 14.74 2.19
N ILE A 434 12.75 14.80 1.25
CA ILE A 434 12.05 16.05 0.91
C ILE A 434 11.09 16.45 2.04
N ARG A 435 11.36 17.59 2.69
CA ARG A 435 10.40 18.24 3.62
C ARG A 435 9.31 18.95 2.84
N ALA A 436 8.28 18.18 2.48
CA ALA A 436 7.00 18.71 2.00
C ALA A 436 5.92 18.47 3.07
N PRO A 437 4.84 19.28 3.09
CA PRO A 437 3.67 18.95 3.89
C PRO A 437 3.18 17.55 3.51
N LEU A 438 2.92 16.70 4.51
CA LEU A 438 2.35 15.38 4.27
C LEU A 438 1.06 15.51 3.46
N LEU A 439 0.92 14.67 2.43
CA LEU A 439 -0.31 14.53 1.67
C LEU A 439 -1.43 14.02 2.59
N PRO A 440 -2.72 14.27 2.25
CA PRO A 440 -3.85 13.79 3.06
C PRO A 440 -3.80 12.29 3.36
N GLU A 441 -3.39 11.49 2.36
CA GLU A 441 -3.26 10.04 2.45
C GLU A 441 -2.18 9.61 3.46
N GLU A 442 -1.08 10.37 3.55
CA GLU A 442 0.04 10.09 4.46
C GLU A 442 -0.32 10.46 5.90
N LYS A 443 -1.03 11.58 6.08
CA LYS A 443 -1.60 11.93 7.38
C LYS A 443 -2.60 10.87 7.84
N GLN A 444 -3.38 10.31 6.93
CA GLN A 444 -4.31 9.23 7.25
C GLN A 444 -3.57 7.94 7.63
N LEU A 445 -2.50 7.58 6.91
CA LEU A 445 -1.65 6.44 7.26
C LEU A 445 -1.10 6.56 8.68
N GLU A 446 -0.52 7.71 9.03
CA GLU A 446 0.02 7.95 10.38
C GLU A 446 -1.07 7.85 11.45
N LYS A 447 -2.23 8.49 11.23
CA LYS A 447 -3.38 8.44 12.14
C LYS A 447 -3.90 7.02 12.34
N ASP A 448 -4.06 6.26 11.26
CA ASP A 448 -4.55 4.88 11.31
C ASP A 448 -3.60 3.97 12.09
N VAL A 449 -2.29 4.12 11.87
CA VAL A 449 -1.26 3.34 12.56
C VAL A 449 -1.25 3.70 14.04
N GLY A 450 -1.28 5.00 14.37
CA GLY A 450 -1.36 5.47 15.75
C GLY A 450 -2.61 4.97 16.46
N ALA A 451 -3.79 5.14 15.86
CA ALA A 451 -5.06 4.70 16.43
C ALA A 451 -5.09 3.19 16.69
N TYR A 452 -4.56 2.37 15.76
CA TYR A 452 -4.51 0.92 15.94
C TYR A 452 -3.56 0.51 17.07
N VAL A 453 -2.37 1.12 17.16
CA VAL A 453 -1.42 0.84 18.25
C VAL A 453 -2.02 1.24 19.59
N ASN A 454 -2.64 2.41 19.67
CA ASN A 454 -3.30 2.88 20.89
C ASN A 454 -4.42 1.93 21.31
N GLN A 455 -5.24 1.48 20.35
CA GLN A 455 -6.27 0.47 20.63
C GLN A 455 -5.67 -0.81 21.22
N VAL A 456 -4.57 -1.34 20.66
CA VAL A 456 -3.91 -2.53 21.21
C VAL A 456 -3.41 -2.29 22.64
N VAL A 457 -2.85 -1.11 22.92
CA VAL A 457 -2.37 -0.74 24.26
C VAL A 457 -3.53 -0.58 25.26
N GLU A 458 -4.65 0.01 24.85
CA GLU A 458 -5.86 0.17 25.67
C GLU A 458 -6.51 -1.16 26.04
N HIS A 459 -6.40 -2.18 25.18
CA HIS A 459 -6.94 -3.52 25.43
C HIS A 459 -6.00 -4.40 26.25
N LEU A 460 -4.82 -3.91 26.66
CA LEU A 460 -3.97 -4.64 27.61
C LEU A 460 -4.71 -4.78 28.95
N PRO A 461 -4.66 -5.96 29.61
CA PRO A 461 -5.33 -6.18 30.89
C PRO A 461 -4.57 -5.52 32.06
N ALA A 462 -4.35 -4.21 31.98
CA ALA A 462 -3.66 -3.41 32.99
C ALA A 462 -4.20 -1.97 33.02
N SER A 463 -4.49 -1.44 34.22
CA SER A 463 -4.82 -0.03 34.42
C SER A 463 -3.67 0.89 33.99
N GLU A 464 -3.96 2.13 33.55
CA GLU A 464 -2.94 3.13 33.18
C GLU A 464 -1.85 3.31 34.24
N GLY A 465 -2.24 3.42 35.53
CA GLY A 465 -1.28 3.55 36.63
C GLY A 465 -0.32 2.37 36.74
N ARG A 466 -0.77 1.16 36.38
CA ARG A 466 0.06 -0.05 36.38
C ARG A 466 1.01 -0.07 35.18
N LEU A 467 0.56 0.38 34.00
CA LEU A 467 1.42 0.54 32.83
C LEU A 467 2.53 1.56 33.09
N ALA A 468 2.23 2.67 33.79
CA ALA A 468 3.23 3.65 34.20
C ALA A 468 4.29 3.04 35.14
N GLN A 469 3.88 2.24 36.13
CA GLN A 469 4.83 1.53 37.01
C GLN A 469 5.75 0.58 36.23
N ILE A 470 5.21 -0.19 35.29
CA ILE A 470 5.99 -1.10 34.44
C ILE A 470 6.98 -0.30 33.59
N ARG A 471 6.56 0.83 33.02
CA ARG A 471 7.43 1.71 32.24
C ARG A 471 8.64 2.17 33.06
N THR A 472 8.39 2.74 34.24
CA THR A 472 9.46 3.20 35.15
C THR A 472 10.38 2.05 35.58
N ALA A 473 9.82 0.87 35.86
CA ALA A 473 10.60 -0.31 36.22
C ALA A 473 11.47 -0.80 35.05
N GLN A 474 10.96 -0.77 33.82
CA GLN A 474 11.74 -1.09 32.62
C GLN A 474 12.85 -0.05 32.33
N ASP A 475 12.62 1.23 32.63
CA ASP A 475 13.63 2.27 32.42
C ASP A 475 14.79 2.16 33.43
N THR A 476 14.48 1.71 34.65
CA THR A 476 15.46 1.49 35.73
C THR A 476 16.21 0.17 35.55
N ASP A 477 15.58 -0.85 34.95
CA ASP A 477 16.19 -2.15 34.69
C ASP A 477 17.24 -2.08 33.56
N SER A 478 18.48 -2.45 33.89
CA SER A 478 19.63 -2.31 32.97
C SER A 478 19.52 -3.16 31.71
N VAL A 479 18.82 -4.30 31.77
CA VAL A 479 18.60 -5.19 30.62
C VAL A 479 17.51 -4.60 29.73
N CYS A 480 16.37 -4.20 30.31
CA CYS A 480 15.26 -3.60 29.58
C CYS A 480 15.68 -2.31 28.89
N ASN A 481 16.41 -1.42 29.57
CA ASN A 481 16.89 -0.16 28.98
C ASN A 481 17.82 -0.41 27.78
N ARG A 482 18.77 -1.36 27.90
CA ARG A 482 19.62 -1.78 26.78
C ARG A 482 18.82 -2.42 25.64
N LEU A 483 17.80 -3.22 25.93
CA LEU A 483 16.90 -3.78 24.92
C LEU A 483 16.11 -2.68 24.19
N LYS A 484 15.61 -1.67 24.90
CA LYS A 484 14.95 -0.50 24.28
C LYS A 484 15.88 0.19 23.29
N ASN A 485 17.14 0.39 23.68
CA ASN A 485 18.15 0.97 22.80
C ASN A 485 18.43 0.10 21.56
N LEU A 486 18.56 -1.21 21.72
CA LEU A 486 18.76 -2.16 20.60
C LEU A 486 17.55 -2.22 19.66
N VAL A 487 16.33 -2.11 20.19
CA VAL A 487 15.11 -2.06 19.37
C VAL A 487 15.06 -0.76 18.56
N GLN A 488 15.45 0.37 19.14
CA GLN A 488 15.45 1.66 18.44
C GLN A 488 16.59 1.80 17.42
N ASN A 489 17.81 1.45 17.82
CA ASN A 489 19.04 1.71 17.05
C ASN A 489 19.51 0.52 16.21
N GLY A 490 18.88 -0.64 16.37
CA GLY A 490 19.22 -1.86 15.65
C GLY A 490 20.02 -2.86 16.50
N TRP A 491 19.98 -4.12 16.07
CA TRP A 491 20.70 -5.22 16.68
C TRP A 491 22.06 -5.41 15.98
N PRO A 492 23.13 -5.81 16.69
CA PRO A 492 24.40 -6.14 16.05
C PRO A 492 24.25 -7.35 15.13
N ASP A 493 25.16 -7.55 14.17
CA ASP A 493 25.08 -8.67 13.22
C ASP A 493 25.36 -10.04 13.86
N GLN A 494 26.15 -10.06 14.93
CA GLN A 494 26.60 -11.28 15.60
C GLN A 494 26.08 -11.37 17.02
N ARG A 495 25.45 -12.51 17.36
CA ARG A 495 24.96 -12.83 18.71
C ARG A 495 26.04 -12.68 19.79
N LYS A 496 27.29 -13.01 19.48
CA LYS A 496 28.42 -12.96 20.42
C LYS A 496 28.79 -11.54 20.85
N ALA A 497 28.38 -10.52 20.11
CA ALA A 497 28.62 -9.12 20.45
C ALA A 497 27.73 -8.61 21.61
N LEU A 498 26.73 -9.40 22.03
CA LEU A 498 25.81 -9.07 23.12
C LEU A 498 26.27 -9.67 24.45
N THR A 499 25.93 -8.98 25.55
CA THR A 499 26.13 -9.54 26.90
C THR A 499 25.27 -10.80 27.10
N PRO A 500 25.68 -11.74 27.98
CA PRO A 500 24.99 -13.01 28.18
C PRO A 500 23.48 -12.86 28.47
N GLU A 501 23.10 -11.82 29.20
CA GLU A 501 21.71 -11.52 29.56
C GLU A 501 20.88 -11.14 28.32
N LEU A 502 21.47 -10.36 27.40
CA LEU A 502 20.82 -9.92 26.16
C LEU A 502 20.80 -11.02 25.09
N GLN A 503 21.74 -11.98 25.14
CA GLN A 503 21.76 -13.12 24.23
C GLN A 503 20.51 -14.02 24.35
N LEU A 504 19.84 -14.01 25.50
CA LEU A 504 18.58 -14.73 25.73
C LEU A 504 17.42 -14.17 24.87
N TYR A 505 17.49 -12.88 24.54
CA TYR A 505 16.48 -12.17 23.76
C TYR A 505 16.75 -12.21 22.25
N TRP A 506 17.96 -12.59 21.84
CA TRP A 506 18.40 -12.60 20.43
C TRP A 506 17.43 -13.32 19.49
N GLN A 507 16.91 -14.48 19.91
CA GLN A 507 15.97 -15.27 19.10
C GLN A 507 14.62 -14.58 18.90
N TYR A 508 14.27 -13.63 19.77
CA TYR A 508 13.01 -12.90 19.75
C TYR A 508 13.16 -11.46 19.22
N ARG A 509 14.35 -11.06 18.77
CA ARG A 509 14.65 -9.68 18.33
C ARG A 509 13.66 -9.09 17.31
N GLN A 510 13.07 -9.95 16.47
CA GLN A 510 12.09 -9.53 15.45
C GLN A 510 10.68 -9.30 16.01
N ASP A 511 10.39 -9.88 17.18
CA ASP A 511 9.09 -9.77 17.84
C ASP A 511 9.10 -8.66 18.90
N LEU A 512 10.27 -8.10 19.23
CA LEU A 512 10.43 -7.07 20.25
C LEU A 512 10.17 -5.69 19.65
N LEU A 513 9.32 -4.91 20.31
CA LEU A 513 8.90 -3.59 19.86
C LEU A 513 8.74 -2.62 21.03
N LEU A 514 8.68 -1.33 20.69
CA LEU A 514 8.40 -0.24 21.62
C LEU A 514 7.06 0.43 21.30
N ALA A 515 6.14 0.39 22.26
CA ALA A 515 4.86 1.09 22.20
C ALA A 515 4.75 2.02 23.42
N ASP A 516 4.64 3.34 23.19
CA ASP A 516 4.60 4.36 24.25
C ASP A 516 5.65 4.17 25.35
N GLY A 517 6.89 3.91 24.94
CA GLY A 517 8.02 3.68 25.86
C GLY A 517 7.98 2.35 26.62
N LEU A 518 6.99 1.48 26.40
CA LEU A 518 6.94 0.13 26.94
C LEU A 518 7.59 -0.86 25.97
N LEU A 519 8.48 -1.69 26.51
CA LEU A 519 9.06 -2.82 25.79
C LEU A 519 8.05 -3.96 25.75
N MET A 520 7.73 -4.43 24.54
CA MET A 520 6.75 -5.47 24.27
C MET A 520 7.31 -6.58 23.37
N LYS A 521 6.74 -7.78 23.46
CA LYS A 521 6.94 -8.89 22.52
C LYS A 521 5.61 -9.24 21.85
N GLY A 522 5.42 -8.80 20.61
CA GLY A 522 4.11 -8.85 19.95
C GLY A 522 3.10 -8.00 20.71
N ASP A 523 2.05 -8.64 21.21
CA ASP A 523 0.97 -8.06 22.03
C ASP A 523 1.22 -8.14 23.55
N ARG A 524 2.34 -8.72 24.01
CA ARG A 524 2.63 -8.94 25.43
C ARG A 524 3.66 -7.97 26.01
N LEU A 525 3.48 -7.58 27.27
CA LEU A 525 4.43 -6.75 28.00
C LEU A 525 5.68 -7.54 28.42
N VAL A 526 6.86 -7.00 28.14
CA VAL A 526 8.12 -7.55 28.67
C VAL A 526 8.27 -7.14 30.13
N ILE A 527 8.29 -8.09 31.06
CA ILE A 527 8.31 -7.77 32.50
C ILE A 527 9.76 -7.68 33.02
N PRO A 528 10.18 -6.54 33.62
CA PRO A 528 11.52 -6.38 34.20
C PRO A 528 11.70 -7.28 35.42
N VAL A 529 12.95 -7.64 35.74
CA VAL A 529 13.28 -8.66 36.75
C VAL A 529 12.65 -8.34 38.11
N SER A 530 12.64 -7.06 38.50
CA SER A 530 12.06 -6.56 39.74
C SER A 530 10.57 -6.89 39.92
N MET A 531 9.83 -7.06 38.83
CA MET A 531 8.38 -7.29 38.85
C MET A 531 7.98 -8.74 38.51
N GLN A 532 8.92 -9.58 38.06
CA GLN A 532 8.62 -10.94 37.60
C GLN A 532 7.97 -11.82 38.67
N VAL A 533 8.44 -11.72 39.92
CA VAL A 533 7.89 -12.51 41.05
C VAL A 533 6.43 -12.14 41.33
N GLU A 534 6.13 -10.84 41.36
CA GLU A 534 4.77 -10.35 41.58
C GLU A 534 3.84 -10.81 40.45
N MET A 535 4.28 -10.66 39.19
CA MET A 535 3.47 -11.04 38.03
C MET A 535 3.28 -12.56 37.94
N LEU A 536 4.29 -13.35 38.30
CA LEU A 536 4.18 -14.80 38.36
C LEU A 536 3.13 -15.25 39.41
N ASN A 537 3.08 -14.56 40.56
CA ASN A 537 2.06 -14.82 41.57
C ASN A 537 0.65 -14.47 41.04
N LYS A 538 0.49 -13.35 40.33
CA LYS A 538 -0.80 -12.96 39.72
C LYS A 538 -1.28 -13.92 38.63
N VAL A 539 -0.37 -14.40 37.77
CA VAL A 539 -0.73 -15.41 36.75
C VAL A 539 -1.20 -16.71 37.39
N HIS A 540 -0.54 -17.11 38.49
CA HIS A 540 -0.85 -18.31 39.26
C HIS A 540 -2.11 -18.16 40.14
N GLU A 541 -2.60 -16.95 40.36
CA GLU A 541 -3.79 -16.67 41.15
C GLU A 541 -5.00 -17.45 40.61
N GLY A 542 -5.68 -18.18 41.49
CA GLY A 542 -6.80 -19.05 41.13
C GLY A 542 -6.44 -20.52 40.85
N HIS A 543 -5.17 -20.93 40.98
CA HIS A 543 -4.74 -22.35 41.01
C HIS A 543 -5.23 -23.20 39.83
N GLN A 544 -5.28 -22.63 38.63
CA GLN A 544 -5.95 -23.22 37.46
C GLN A 544 -5.12 -24.29 36.70
N GLY A 545 -3.99 -24.72 37.26
CA GLY A 545 -3.07 -25.65 36.61
C GLY A 545 -2.19 -25.04 35.52
N ILE A 546 -1.23 -25.83 35.02
CA ILE A 546 -0.15 -25.35 34.14
C ILE A 546 -0.67 -24.74 32.84
N THR A 547 -1.59 -25.44 32.15
CA THR A 547 -2.08 -25.03 30.82
C THR A 547 -2.78 -23.69 30.86
N LYS A 548 -3.68 -23.47 31.84
CA LYS A 548 -4.41 -22.21 31.99
C LYS A 548 -3.51 -21.06 32.44
N CYS A 549 -2.56 -21.31 33.35
CA CYS A 549 -1.56 -20.31 33.74
C CYS A 549 -0.68 -19.88 32.54
N ILE A 550 -0.27 -20.81 31.68
CA ILE A 550 0.48 -20.48 30.45
C ILE A 550 -0.39 -19.66 29.49
N ALA A 551 -1.65 -20.06 29.27
CA ALA A 551 -2.57 -19.33 28.40
C ALA A 551 -2.83 -17.89 28.90
N ARG A 552 -3.02 -17.72 30.22
CA ARG A 552 -3.18 -16.40 30.85
C ARG A 552 -1.94 -15.52 30.67
N ALA A 553 -0.75 -16.08 30.88
CA ALA A 553 0.49 -15.36 30.61
C ALA A 553 0.62 -14.97 29.13
N GLN A 554 0.25 -15.85 28.20
CA GLN A 554 0.28 -15.59 26.77
C GLN A 554 -0.63 -14.44 26.30
N GLN A 555 -1.61 -14.03 27.11
CA GLN A 555 -2.49 -12.91 26.78
C GLN A 555 -1.94 -11.54 27.22
N SER A 556 -0.93 -11.49 28.08
CA SER A 556 -0.57 -10.22 28.74
C SER A 556 0.92 -9.98 28.97
N ILE A 557 1.70 -11.01 29.32
CA ILE A 557 3.07 -10.81 29.83
C ILE A 557 4.07 -11.81 29.25
N TRP A 558 5.33 -11.42 29.18
CA TRP A 558 6.38 -12.27 28.65
C TRP A 558 7.77 -11.94 29.22
N TRP A 559 8.60 -12.97 29.42
CA TRP A 559 10.07 -12.87 29.56
C TRP A 559 10.71 -14.23 29.23
N PRO A 560 12.03 -14.29 28.94
CA PRO A 560 12.72 -15.54 28.69
C PRO A 560 12.60 -16.50 29.87
N GLY A 561 12.10 -17.72 29.62
CA GLY A 561 11.94 -18.75 30.64
C GLY A 561 10.64 -18.71 31.44
N LEU A 562 9.71 -17.80 31.13
CA LEU A 562 8.40 -17.69 31.80
C LEU A 562 7.66 -19.03 31.92
N SER A 563 7.54 -19.80 30.82
CA SER A 563 6.85 -21.10 30.85
C SER A 563 7.50 -22.11 31.81
N LYS A 564 8.83 -22.08 31.96
CA LYS A 564 9.56 -22.93 32.91
C LYS A 564 9.26 -22.51 34.35
N GLN A 565 9.27 -21.21 34.62
CA GLN A 565 8.95 -20.66 35.94
C GLN A 565 7.49 -20.92 36.34
N ILE A 566 6.53 -20.83 35.41
CA ILE A 566 5.12 -21.21 35.66
C ILE A 566 5.01 -22.69 36.04
N LYS A 567 5.65 -23.58 35.28
CA LYS A 567 5.66 -25.03 35.59
C LYS A 567 6.21 -25.31 36.99
N GLN A 568 7.32 -24.66 37.35
CA GLN A 568 7.92 -24.79 38.68
C GLN A 568 7.02 -24.22 39.79
N LYS A 569 6.40 -23.06 39.56
CA LYS A 569 5.50 -22.43 40.53
C LYS A 569 4.27 -23.29 40.81
N VAL A 570 3.62 -23.81 39.76
CA VAL A 570 2.45 -24.69 39.89
C VAL A 570 2.85 -26.03 40.51
N GLY A 571 3.97 -26.63 40.09
CA GLY A 571 4.44 -27.91 40.63
C GLY A 571 4.82 -27.85 42.11
N ASN A 572 5.33 -26.70 42.57
CA ASN A 572 5.66 -26.49 43.99
C ASN A 572 4.48 -25.97 44.83
N CYS A 573 3.29 -25.81 44.24
CA CYS A 573 2.13 -25.29 44.96
C CYS A 573 1.31 -26.41 45.58
N ALA A 574 1.18 -26.41 46.91
CA ALA A 574 0.40 -27.40 47.65
C ALA A 574 -1.09 -27.44 47.23
N ILE A 575 -1.69 -26.28 46.93
CA ILE A 575 -3.10 -26.20 46.50
C ILE A 575 -3.26 -26.81 45.10
N CYS A 576 -2.38 -26.47 44.15
CA CYS A 576 -2.41 -27.05 42.81
C CYS A 576 -2.15 -28.56 42.82
N ALA A 577 -1.28 -29.04 43.73
CA ALA A 577 -1.03 -30.47 43.91
C ALA A 577 -2.26 -31.20 44.46
N LYS A 578 -3.03 -30.57 45.35
CA LYS A 578 -4.26 -31.13 45.93
C LYS A 578 -5.41 -31.22 44.91
N GLU A 579 -5.52 -30.24 44.02
CA GLU A 579 -6.57 -30.15 43.00
C GLU A 579 -6.22 -30.88 41.68
N ALA A 580 -5.01 -31.44 41.57
CA ALA A 580 -4.57 -32.16 40.37
C ALA A 580 -5.40 -33.43 40.14
N HIS A 581 -6.12 -33.47 39.02
CA HIS A 581 -6.89 -34.65 38.61
C HIS A 581 -5.99 -35.67 37.90
N ASN A 582 -5.91 -36.89 38.44
CA ASN A 582 -5.28 -38.02 37.76
C ASN A 582 -6.26 -38.58 36.71
N PHE A 583 -5.88 -38.55 35.44
CA PHE A 583 -6.64 -39.25 34.40
C PHE A 583 -6.33 -40.76 34.49
N PRO A 584 -7.35 -41.65 34.48
CA PRO A 584 -7.12 -43.09 34.39
C PRO A 584 -6.46 -43.47 33.04
N GLU A 585 -5.60 -44.48 33.06
CA GLU A 585 -4.88 -44.96 31.88
C GLU A 585 -5.85 -45.48 30.80
N PRO A 586 -5.53 -45.32 29.49
CA PRO A 586 -6.41 -45.75 28.41
C PRO A 586 -6.54 -47.29 28.34
N LEU A 587 -7.74 -47.76 27.97
CA LEU A 587 -8.06 -49.19 27.75
C LEU A 587 -7.09 -49.83 26.75
N MET A 588 -6.40 -50.90 27.17
CA MET A 588 -5.50 -51.67 26.30
C MET A 588 -6.29 -52.58 25.36
N THR A 589 -6.00 -52.51 24.06
CA THR A 589 -6.58 -53.39 23.05
C THR A 589 -5.94 -54.79 23.07
N THR A 590 -6.75 -55.84 23.08
CA THR A 590 -6.26 -57.23 23.03
C THR A 590 -5.76 -57.57 21.60
N GLN A 591 -4.63 -58.28 21.48
CA GLN A 591 -4.08 -58.67 20.18
C GLN A 591 -5.01 -59.63 19.43
N LEU A 592 -5.16 -59.42 18.11
CA LEU A 592 -5.92 -60.32 17.22
C LEU A 592 -5.16 -61.65 17.07
N PRO A 593 -5.85 -62.82 17.09
CA PRO A 593 -5.20 -64.10 16.82
C PRO A 593 -4.59 -64.18 15.40
N ASP A 594 -3.70 -65.14 15.14
CA ASP A 594 -3.01 -65.28 13.84
C ASP A 594 -3.81 -66.07 12.80
N ARG A 595 -4.78 -66.89 13.24
CA ARG A 595 -5.62 -67.71 12.36
C ARG A 595 -7.05 -67.88 12.90
N PRO A 596 -8.05 -68.16 12.02
CA PRO A 596 -9.40 -68.51 12.44
C PRO A 596 -9.41 -69.65 13.44
N TRP A 597 -10.29 -69.56 14.43
CA TRP A 597 -10.51 -70.60 15.44
C TRP A 597 -9.33 -70.88 16.39
N GLN A 598 -8.31 -70.02 16.40
CA GLN A 598 -7.20 -70.11 17.35
C GLN A 598 -7.62 -69.73 18.77
N ARG A 599 -8.40 -68.66 18.90
CA ARG A 599 -8.94 -68.17 20.17
C ARG A 599 -10.44 -67.97 20.02
N VAL A 600 -11.20 -68.63 20.87
CA VAL A 600 -12.66 -68.53 20.86
C VAL A 600 -13.15 -68.05 22.23
N GLY A 601 -14.22 -67.26 22.24
CA GLY A 601 -14.93 -66.86 23.44
C GLY A 601 -16.20 -67.66 23.56
N ALA A 602 -16.50 -68.21 24.73
CA ALA A 602 -17.76 -68.90 24.97
C ALA A 602 -18.52 -68.22 26.10
N ASP A 603 -19.81 -68.02 25.89
CA ASP A 603 -20.70 -67.41 26.86
C ASP A 603 -22.10 -68.06 26.79
N LEU A 604 -22.84 -67.97 27.90
CA LEU A 604 -24.23 -68.40 27.95
C LEU A 604 -25.16 -67.21 27.70
N PHE A 605 -26.03 -67.36 26.72
CA PHE A 605 -26.98 -66.32 26.32
C PHE A 605 -28.41 -66.81 26.45
N GLN A 606 -29.28 -66.03 27.11
CA GLN A 606 -30.70 -66.34 27.23
C GLN A 606 -31.51 -65.52 26.24
N TRP A 607 -32.35 -66.17 25.45
CA TRP A 607 -33.27 -65.51 24.52
C TRP A 607 -34.60 -66.27 24.40
N ASN A 608 -35.73 -65.57 24.44
CA ASN A 608 -37.08 -66.15 24.34
C ASN A 608 -37.30 -67.36 25.28
N SER A 609 -36.84 -67.25 26.53
CA SER A 609 -36.94 -68.31 27.56
C SER A 609 -36.16 -69.61 27.26
N ALA A 610 -35.27 -69.60 26.26
CA ALA A 610 -34.32 -70.68 25.99
C ALA A 610 -32.88 -70.21 26.29
N MET A 611 -32.03 -71.15 26.72
CA MET A 611 -30.61 -70.91 26.97
C MET A 611 -29.79 -71.38 25.78
N TYR A 612 -28.76 -70.63 25.43
CA TYR A 612 -27.85 -70.94 24.33
C TYR A 612 -26.41 -70.85 24.79
N LEU A 613 -25.56 -71.74 24.28
CA LEU A 613 -24.12 -71.59 24.29
C LEU A 613 -23.72 -70.86 23.02
N VAL A 614 -23.10 -69.70 23.17
CA VAL A 614 -22.58 -68.90 22.05
C VAL A 614 -21.06 -69.00 22.07
N VAL A 615 -20.48 -69.46 20.97
CA VAL A 615 -19.03 -69.53 20.77
C VAL A 615 -18.64 -68.59 19.63
N VAL A 616 -17.75 -67.65 19.90
CA VAL A 616 -17.32 -66.61 18.96
C VAL A 616 -15.84 -66.72 18.67
N ASP A 617 -15.47 -66.80 17.41
CA ASP A 617 -14.07 -66.73 16.99
C ASP A 617 -13.53 -65.29 17.07
N TYR A 618 -12.43 -65.09 17.79
CA TYR A 618 -11.82 -63.76 17.94
C TYR A 618 -11.18 -63.24 16.65
N PHE A 619 -10.82 -64.14 15.72
CA PHE A 619 -10.23 -63.75 14.43
C PHE A 619 -11.30 -63.34 13.41
N SER A 620 -12.18 -64.27 13.04
CA SER A 620 -13.18 -64.06 11.98
C SER A 620 -14.47 -63.40 12.46
N ARG A 621 -14.71 -63.33 13.78
CA ARG A 621 -16.00 -62.96 14.38
C ARG A 621 -17.15 -63.90 14.02
N TYR A 622 -16.84 -65.09 13.51
CA TYR A 622 -17.84 -66.12 13.27
C TYR A 622 -18.47 -66.57 14.59
N ILE A 623 -19.81 -66.67 14.59
CA ILE A 623 -20.60 -67.02 15.77
C ILE A 623 -21.23 -68.38 15.52
N GLU A 624 -21.01 -69.30 16.46
CA GLU A 624 -21.65 -70.60 16.50
C GLU A 624 -22.52 -70.71 17.74
N VAL A 625 -23.76 -71.18 17.56
CA VAL A 625 -24.77 -71.20 18.61
C VAL A 625 -25.29 -72.62 18.79
N ALA A 626 -25.34 -73.09 20.04
CA ALA A 626 -25.94 -74.36 20.40
C ALA A 626 -27.04 -74.15 21.46
N ASN A 627 -28.22 -74.73 21.23
CA ASN A 627 -29.30 -74.69 22.20
C ASN A 627 -28.97 -75.57 23.43
N LEU A 628 -29.22 -75.03 24.63
CA LEU A 628 -29.01 -75.69 25.91
C LEU A 628 -30.35 -76.02 26.56
N THR A 629 -30.61 -77.31 26.76
CA THR A 629 -31.74 -77.79 27.58
C THR A 629 -31.39 -77.84 29.08
N SER A 630 -30.10 -77.76 29.42
CA SER A 630 -29.57 -77.67 30.78
C SER A 630 -28.29 -76.83 30.78
N THR A 631 -28.06 -76.06 31.85
CA THR A 631 -26.86 -75.23 32.05
C THR A 631 -25.77 -75.92 32.88
N THR A 632 -25.94 -77.20 33.21
CA THR A 632 -24.92 -78.00 33.91
C THR A 632 -23.63 -78.11 33.08
N SER A 633 -22.47 -78.11 33.74
CA SER A 633 -21.15 -78.24 33.10
C SER A 633 -21.06 -79.41 32.13
N ALA A 634 -21.59 -80.59 32.50
CA ALA A 634 -21.62 -81.78 31.66
C ALA A 634 -22.26 -81.54 30.28
N PHE A 635 -23.38 -80.83 30.24
CA PHE A 635 -24.13 -80.56 29.02
C PHE A 635 -23.46 -79.47 28.17
N VAL A 636 -22.91 -78.43 28.81
CA VAL A 636 -22.10 -77.41 28.13
C VAL A 636 -20.87 -78.04 27.46
N MET A 637 -20.18 -78.96 28.14
CA MET A 637 -19.06 -79.72 27.58
C MET A 637 -19.48 -80.58 26.38
N GLU A 638 -20.65 -81.21 26.40
CA GLU A 638 -21.15 -81.99 25.27
C GLU A 638 -21.34 -81.10 24.02
N LYS A 639 -21.94 -79.92 24.18
CA LYS A 639 -22.11 -78.97 23.07
C LYS A 639 -20.78 -78.41 22.57
N LEU A 640 -19.84 -78.09 23.47
CA LEU A 640 -18.49 -77.68 23.09
C LEU A 640 -17.74 -78.79 22.33
N LYS A 641 -17.88 -80.07 22.73
CA LYS A 641 -17.30 -81.20 22.01
C LYS A 641 -17.85 -81.29 20.58
N ALA A 642 -19.16 -81.12 20.40
CA ALA A 642 -19.77 -81.13 19.08
C ALA A 642 -19.26 -79.96 18.20
N ILE A 643 -19.16 -78.77 18.77
CA ILE A 643 -18.60 -77.57 18.12
C ILE A 643 -17.13 -77.79 17.72
N PHE A 644 -16.28 -78.24 18.64
CA PHE A 644 -14.86 -78.51 18.36
C PHE A 644 -14.65 -79.69 17.40
N SER A 645 -15.61 -80.60 17.29
CA SER A 645 -15.54 -81.67 16.28
C SER A 645 -15.78 -81.15 14.86
N ARG A 646 -16.50 -80.04 14.69
CA ARG A 646 -16.75 -79.41 13.38
C ARG A 646 -15.61 -78.53 12.91
N HIS A 647 -15.07 -77.72 13.81
CA HIS A 647 -14.10 -76.66 13.47
C HIS A 647 -12.66 -76.98 13.89
N GLY A 648 -12.47 -78.07 14.64
CA GLY A 648 -11.23 -78.36 15.34
C GLY A 648 -11.21 -77.75 16.75
N VAL A 649 -10.27 -78.24 17.54
CA VAL A 649 -10.04 -77.78 18.91
C VAL A 649 -9.31 -76.44 18.90
N ALA A 650 -9.88 -75.41 19.53
CA ALA A 650 -9.25 -74.11 19.66
C ALA A 650 -8.01 -74.15 20.58
N LYS A 651 -7.05 -73.25 20.38
CA LYS A 651 -5.85 -73.18 21.23
C LYS A 651 -6.15 -72.53 22.58
N VAL A 652 -7.04 -71.53 22.58
CA VAL A 652 -7.47 -70.78 23.76
C VAL A 652 -8.98 -70.66 23.76
N LEU A 653 -9.62 -71.08 24.84
CA LEU A 653 -11.03 -70.84 25.14
C LEU A 653 -11.10 -69.80 26.24
N VAL A 654 -11.77 -68.67 25.98
CA VAL A 654 -12.01 -67.61 26.97
C VAL A 654 -13.47 -67.68 27.40
N THR A 655 -13.73 -67.61 28.70
CA THR A 655 -15.10 -67.58 29.24
C THR A 655 -15.24 -66.47 30.28
N ASP A 656 -16.47 -66.19 30.70
CA ASP A 656 -16.78 -65.21 31.76
C ASP A 656 -16.52 -65.75 33.19
N GLY A 657 -16.05 -66.99 33.32
CA GLY A 657 -15.86 -67.64 34.62
C GLY A 657 -17.17 -68.07 35.29
N GLY A 658 -18.26 -68.23 34.52
CA GLY A 658 -19.53 -68.73 35.05
C GLY A 658 -19.41 -70.12 35.72
N PRO A 659 -20.34 -70.49 36.64
CA PRO A 659 -20.25 -71.73 37.43
C PRO A 659 -20.04 -73.01 36.60
N GLN A 660 -20.62 -73.06 35.40
CA GLN A 660 -20.50 -74.15 34.44
C GLN A 660 -19.08 -74.30 33.84
N PHE A 661 -18.30 -73.21 33.81
CA PHE A 661 -16.94 -73.17 33.26
C PHE A 661 -15.85 -73.35 34.35
N VAL A 662 -16.21 -73.16 35.62
CA VAL A 662 -15.26 -73.24 36.77
C VAL A 662 -15.36 -74.57 37.53
N SER A 663 -16.32 -75.43 37.19
CA SER A 663 -16.46 -76.76 37.82
C SER A 663 -15.23 -77.67 37.59
N ALA A 664 -14.97 -78.58 38.55
CA ALA A 664 -13.86 -79.54 38.46
C ALA A 664 -13.92 -80.40 37.17
N GLU A 665 -15.12 -80.82 36.77
CA GLU A 665 -15.34 -81.57 35.54
C GLU A 665 -14.94 -80.78 34.28
N PHE A 666 -15.24 -79.47 34.25
CA PHE A 666 -14.86 -78.60 33.14
C PHE A 666 -13.35 -78.32 33.11
N ALA A 667 -12.74 -78.14 34.29
CA ALA A 667 -11.29 -77.99 34.39
C ALA A 667 -10.54 -79.22 33.88
N ASP A 668 -11.04 -80.43 34.18
CA ASP A 668 -10.47 -81.67 33.63
C ASP A 668 -10.70 -81.80 32.12
N PHE A 669 -11.88 -81.41 31.61
CA PHE A 669 -12.15 -81.35 30.17
C PHE A 669 -11.22 -80.38 29.43
N ALA A 670 -11.02 -79.19 29.98
CA ALA A 670 -10.10 -78.19 29.43
C ALA A 670 -8.66 -78.71 29.44
N ARG A 671 -8.21 -79.36 30.52
CA ARG A 671 -6.85 -79.91 30.63
C ARG A 671 -6.56 -81.02 29.62
N VAL A 672 -7.52 -81.90 29.35
CA VAL A 672 -7.34 -83.06 28.46
C VAL A 672 -7.46 -82.68 26.97
N ARG A 673 -8.23 -81.63 26.65
CA ARG A 673 -8.60 -81.30 25.27
C ARG A 673 -8.15 -79.92 24.79
N LEU A 674 -7.75 -78.98 25.65
CA LEU A 674 -7.28 -77.63 25.24
C LEU A 674 -5.81 -77.44 25.66
N PRO A 675 -4.91 -76.95 24.78
CA PRO A 675 -3.50 -76.73 25.12
C PRO A 675 -3.27 -75.65 26.19
N THR A 676 -4.18 -74.67 26.30
CA THR A 676 -4.16 -73.55 27.25
C THR A 676 -5.58 -73.05 27.46
N CYS A 677 -6.03 -72.95 28.71
CA CYS A 677 -7.33 -72.36 29.08
C CYS A 677 -7.02 -71.21 30.06
N ASP A 678 -7.43 -69.99 29.70
CA ASP A 678 -7.28 -68.78 30.54
C ASP A 678 -8.66 -68.29 30.98
#